data_AF-A0A850ALD5-F1
#
_entry.id   AF-A0A850ALD5-F1
#
_cell.length_a   1.000
_cell.length_b   1.000
_cell.length_c   1.000
_cell.angle_alpha   90.00
_cell.angle_beta   90.00
_cell.angle_gamma   90.00
#
_symmetry.space_group_name_H-M   'P 1'
#
loop_
_entity.id
_entity.type
_entity.pdbx_description
1 polymer ?
#
loop_
_entity_poly.entity_id
_entity_poly.type
_entity_poly.pdbx_seq_one_letter_code
_entity_poly.pdbx_strand_id
1 'polypeptide(L)'
;MKKMFKNKEVSDALERASSPVRWIWSRLPEALLGLFCIVVIIFSILTYFPAISKFASKLASGNKYTATLEGLLNPFRNRGVLLESGLPVYELKIRSQEYAKLDAIARESVKKGWMSDDLKVWADGQFFYNGKKYNVKVRLRGDLPNHWKNPKKSYRIRFGNQMVEEDGKKVKAQIPFEGGERQINLIIPQDREYILAHYVNSLMREGGLVSPRDRMVILRINGVLQGVYYEVEHFDKPLLAYHKRPETTIFGQNDRVMHFEQYTDLGIPATSDARFDIGSQRRLVEREGVLAMNAFQVLIDHSLKPTEENFKRVREVLNWEKYLRFRNMTTLCNTNHVRFGSDNLRLYYDPSLGLLEPVPWDVHLVRLPKEPGTIDFWNEKGPDEIQRATLENPWLRFERNKLLWEMVADGGKTMMQKFDAIYEPIRPVFWADVLSTPNQAYKLDIVRKNLQYNLARVHKVMSHSSANFTYKLESHDRVALELASLNFCGTKLQEIQISDTLFTLEGEYRLYEDSNNNGKLDKEDALLQTTVAQDGAIRLTFDRYIFPEVKYTGAPIENVYWEYYDTMSGRVRMFLTGKLAPVLRSPLNWVPPTIEVAAMNAVSGFPMPSMFISQTDATPAQCTGITAFDASAPFDLEAPNYTREQFLAKHPQFSPSQERPGAVELKGKVTIAETVIIPKNVPLVIQPGTDLTLKPRVVLLSYGGLYSIGTAEKPIKIHGDGSGEPYNAVAVIRPTDRKVIVKHTEFRDGDQAHINGILFTGGFAVHGGDLELTDSKFIDMQSEDCLNLKYGHILMENVLFENSGADQVDLDFCTGIVRNCTFRKSGFNGDGLDVSGARDLVISGCTFENLTDKGISVGENSHPVIVNCLFIGNDIGVAPKDLSHPRVANSTFIGNRLAIGAYRKKPMFGGSSGEFVNCVFSGNEEMIEEDYFSKGKIKVYSSVSDKPIPGQIEQATAIEFAGAERNGYLLAPLFGQRFAAELAYPEWLPEEFKPQALAAPGIFPNIPVRREIAQ
;
A
#
# COMPACT_ATOMS: atom_id res chain seq x y z
N MET A 1 23.44 -53.60 18.53
CA MET A 1 24.75 -53.82 17.89
C MET A 1 25.64 -54.86 18.59
N LYS A 2 25.94 -54.77 19.90
CA LYS A 2 26.80 -55.77 20.62
C LYS A 2 26.37 -57.25 20.49
N LYS A 3 25.08 -57.55 20.26
CA LYS A 3 24.57 -58.91 20.00
C LYS A 3 24.85 -59.44 18.58
N MET A 4 24.98 -58.55 17.60
CA MET A 4 25.22 -58.91 16.20
C MET A 4 26.67 -59.38 15.97
N PHE A 5 27.61 -58.83 16.76
CA PHE A 5 29.04 -59.16 16.71
C PHE A 5 29.45 -60.40 17.52
N LYS A 6 28.50 -61.06 18.20
CA LYS A 6 28.72 -62.41 18.76
C LYS A 6 28.31 -63.52 17.80
N ASN A 7 27.76 -63.17 16.64
CA ASN A 7 27.45 -64.15 15.60
C ASN A 7 28.73 -64.53 14.86
N LYS A 8 29.19 -65.77 15.10
CA LYS A 8 30.44 -66.33 14.59
C LYS A 8 30.53 -66.27 13.06
N GLU A 9 29.40 -66.42 12.36
CA GLU A 9 29.35 -66.38 10.89
C GLU A 9 29.66 -64.98 10.32
N VAL A 10 29.24 -63.91 11.00
CA VAL A 10 29.49 -62.52 10.56
C VAL A 10 30.94 -62.12 10.83
N SER A 11 31.48 -62.56 11.98
CA SER A 11 32.91 -62.39 12.32
C SER A 11 33.80 -63.10 11.30
N ASP A 12 33.50 -64.36 11.00
CA ASP A 12 34.32 -65.20 10.10
C ASP A 12 34.24 -64.75 8.63
N ALA A 13 33.13 -64.10 8.22
CA ALA A 13 32.97 -63.51 6.89
C ALA A 13 33.78 -62.21 6.73
N LEU A 14 33.76 -61.34 7.75
CA LEU A 14 34.59 -60.13 7.80
C LEU A 14 36.08 -60.49 7.90
N GLU A 15 36.43 -61.57 8.60
CA GLU A 15 37.79 -62.07 8.68
C GLU A 15 38.32 -62.59 7.35
N ARG A 16 37.50 -63.35 6.62
CA ARG A 16 37.87 -63.85 5.29
C ARG A 16 37.98 -62.74 4.26
N ALA A 17 37.07 -61.75 4.29
CA ALA A 17 37.08 -60.63 3.35
C ALA A 17 38.22 -59.63 3.58
N SER A 18 38.72 -59.50 4.82
CA SER A 18 39.80 -58.56 5.17
C SER A 18 41.21 -59.18 5.14
N SER A 19 41.31 -60.51 4.99
CA SER A 19 42.58 -61.25 4.99
C SER A 19 43.65 -60.76 3.99
N PRO A 20 43.31 -60.29 2.76
CA PRO A 20 44.33 -59.87 1.79
C PRO A 20 45.01 -58.53 2.14
N VAL A 21 44.39 -57.73 3.02
CA VAL A 21 44.78 -56.32 3.27
C VAL A 21 45.18 -56.06 4.73
N ARG A 22 45.01 -57.07 5.61
CA ARG A 22 45.37 -57.01 7.04
C ARG A 22 46.84 -56.68 7.31
N TRP A 23 47.74 -57.01 6.37
CA TRP A 23 49.17 -56.71 6.50
C TRP A 23 49.51 -55.22 6.35
N ILE A 24 48.60 -54.42 5.78
CA ILE A 24 48.79 -52.98 5.55
C ILE A 24 48.19 -52.16 6.70
N TRP A 25 47.06 -52.60 7.28
CA TRP A 25 46.46 -51.95 8.45
C TRP A 25 45.74 -52.93 9.37
N SER A 26 46.24 -53.09 10.59
CA SER A 26 45.74 -54.04 11.61
C SER A 26 44.37 -53.68 12.20
N ARG A 27 43.90 -52.44 12.02
CA ARG A 27 42.58 -51.94 12.47
C ARG A 27 41.63 -51.56 11.34
N LEU A 28 41.83 -52.15 10.16
CA LEU A 28 41.01 -51.87 8.97
C LEU A 28 39.49 -52.07 9.22
N PRO A 29 39.02 -53.10 9.96
CA PRO A 29 37.60 -53.25 10.27
C PRO A 29 37.05 -52.11 11.13
N GLU A 30 37.80 -51.63 12.13
CA GLU A 30 37.41 -50.51 12.96
C GLU A 30 37.47 -49.17 12.19
N ALA A 31 38.43 -49.02 11.28
CA ALA A 31 38.53 -47.86 10.40
C ALA A 31 37.40 -47.81 9.37
N LEU A 32 37.03 -48.94 8.77
CA LEU A 32 35.87 -49.04 7.87
C LEU A 32 34.55 -48.81 8.60
N LEU A 33 34.43 -49.27 9.85
CA LEU A 33 33.29 -48.99 10.70
C LEU A 33 33.23 -47.50 11.07
N GLY A 34 34.37 -46.89 11.40
CA GLY A 34 34.49 -45.45 11.63
C GLY A 34 34.10 -44.64 10.39
N LEU A 35 34.56 -45.04 9.21
CA LEU A 35 34.20 -44.42 7.93
C LEU A 35 32.71 -44.57 7.64
N PHE A 36 32.12 -45.74 7.87
CA PHE A 36 30.68 -45.97 7.73
C PHE A 36 29.87 -45.09 8.70
N CYS A 37 30.29 -45.00 9.96
CA CYS A 37 29.67 -44.10 10.93
C CYS A 37 29.78 -42.63 10.52
N ILE A 38 30.95 -42.20 10.00
CA ILE A 38 31.15 -40.84 9.47
C ILE A 38 30.26 -40.60 8.25
N VAL A 39 30.13 -41.56 7.33
CA VAL A 39 29.21 -41.48 6.18
C VAL A 39 27.77 -41.37 6.65
N VAL A 40 27.34 -42.14 7.66
CA VAL A 40 25.99 -42.05 8.23
C VAL A 40 25.77 -40.71 8.95
N ILE A 41 26.76 -40.21 9.68
CA ILE A 41 26.71 -38.90 10.36
C ILE A 41 26.67 -37.77 9.33
N ILE A 42 27.55 -37.79 8.33
CA ILE A 42 27.56 -36.84 7.22
C ILE A 42 26.23 -36.91 6.48
N PHE A 43 25.73 -38.10 6.13
CA PHE A 43 24.42 -38.26 5.50
C PHE A 43 23.30 -37.69 6.36
N SER A 44 23.30 -37.94 7.68
CA SER A 44 22.32 -37.39 8.64
C SER A 44 22.38 -35.86 8.74
N ILE A 45 23.60 -35.30 8.77
CA ILE A 45 23.86 -33.86 8.76
C ILE A 45 23.40 -33.25 7.43
N LEU A 46 23.71 -33.87 6.29
CA LEU A 46 23.32 -33.42 4.95
C LEU A 46 21.80 -33.47 4.75
N THR A 47 21.09 -34.43 5.37
CA THR A 47 19.62 -34.46 5.36
C THR A 47 18.98 -33.37 6.24
N TYR A 48 19.74 -32.80 7.17
CA TYR A 48 19.35 -31.62 7.95
C TYR A 48 19.52 -30.31 7.17
N PHE A 49 20.31 -30.30 6.08
CA PHE A 49 20.50 -29.13 5.23
C PHE A 49 19.42 -29.04 4.12
N PRO A 50 18.55 -28.01 4.14
CA PRO A 50 17.40 -27.91 3.23
C PRO A 50 17.73 -27.96 1.73
N ALA A 51 18.85 -27.38 1.31
CA ALA A 51 19.24 -27.32 -0.09
C ALA A 51 19.59 -28.71 -0.65
N ILE A 52 20.22 -29.54 0.15
CA ILE A 52 20.69 -30.87 -0.23
C ILE A 52 19.52 -31.86 -0.21
N SER A 53 18.64 -31.76 0.80
CA SER A 53 17.38 -32.49 0.85
C SER A 53 16.47 -32.17 -0.35
N LYS A 54 16.38 -30.89 -0.75
CA LYS A 54 15.65 -30.46 -1.96
C LYS A 54 16.25 -31.01 -3.24
N PHE A 55 17.58 -31.02 -3.38
CA PHE A 55 18.29 -31.58 -4.52
C PHE A 55 18.12 -33.10 -4.63
N ALA A 56 18.33 -33.84 -3.54
CA ALA A 56 18.12 -35.29 -3.46
C ALA A 56 16.65 -35.67 -3.76
N SER A 57 15.70 -34.91 -3.22
CA SER A 57 14.27 -35.12 -3.48
C SER A 57 13.89 -34.90 -4.95
N LYS A 58 14.59 -34.02 -5.68
CA LYS A 58 14.33 -33.76 -7.11
C LYS A 58 14.78 -34.93 -7.99
N LEU A 59 15.84 -35.63 -7.57
CA LEU A 59 16.34 -36.86 -8.21
C LEU A 59 15.42 -38.07 -7.96
N ALA A 60 14.77 -38.14 -6.78
CA ALA A 60 13.91 -39.25 -6.40
C ALA A 60 12.43 -39.09 -6.79
N SER A 61 11.95 -37.85 -6.97
CA SER A 61 10.53 -37.56 -7.25
C SER A 61 10.08 -38.04 -8.63
N GLY A 62 8.97 -38.79 -8.69
CA GLY A 62 8.29 -39.16 -9.94
C GLY A 62 8.60 -40.55 -10.49
N ASN A 63 9.57 -41.27 -9.91
CA ASN A 63 9.90 -42.63 -10.34
C ASN A 63 9.60 -43.65 -9.21
N LYS A 64 8.72 -44.61 -9.50
CA LYS A 64 8.27 -45.63 -8.55
C LYS A 64 9.40 -46.57 -8.09
N TYR A 65 10.41 -46.78 -8.93
CA TYR A 65 11.53 -47.68 -8.63
C TYR A 65 12.56 -47.01 -7.74
N THR A 66 12.86 -45.73 -7.95
CA THR A 66 13.75 -44.93 -7.09
C THR A 66 13.14 -44.74 -5.70
N ALA A 67 11.84 -44.46 -5.60
CA ALA A 67 11.13 -44.37 -4.30
C ALA A 67 11.11 -45.71 -3.52
N THR A 68 11.19 -46.84 -4.23
CA THR A 68 11.26 -48.18 -3.63
C THR A 68 12.67 -48.53 -3.15
N LEU A 69 13.71 -48.27 -3.97
CA LEU A 69 15.12 -48.42 -3.62
C LEU A 69 15.53 -47.50 -2.47
N GLU A 70 15.10 -46.24 -2.52
CA GLU A 70 15.25 -45.26 -1.44
C GLU A 70 14.50 -45.71 -0.17
N GLY A 71 13.31 -46.32 -0.32
CA GLY A 71 12.55 -46.85 0.80
C GLY A 71 13.21 -48.01 1.54
N LEU A 72 14.05 -48.78 0.84
CA LEU A 72 14.86 -49.86 1.41
C LEU A 72 16.15 -49.36 2.07
N LEU A 73 16.70 -48.24 1.58
CA LEU A 73 17.99 -47.70 2.00
C LEU A 73 17.89 -46.51 2.96
N ASN A 74 16.70 -45.92 3.15
CA ASN A 74 16.48 -44.79 4.05
C ASN A 74 16.47 -45.27 5.52
N PRO A 75 17.51 -44.95 6.32
CA PRO A 75 17.62 -45.42 7.70
C PRO A 75 16.54 -44.83 8.62
N PHE A 76 15.82 -43.80 8.18
CA PHE A 76 14.75 -43.14 8.94
C PHE A 76 13.35 -43.74 8.71
N ARG A 77 13.15 -44.59 7.69
CA ARG A 77 11.89 -45.36 7.49
C ARG A 77 11.80 -46.57 8.43
N ASN A 78 11.96 -46.31 9.73
CA ASN A 78 11.85 -47.33 10.76
C ASN A 78 10.37 -47.57 11.10
N ARG A 79 9.87 -48.77 10.79
CA ARG A 79 8.50 -49.19 11.16
C ARG A 79 8.24 -49.04 12.66
N GLY A 80 9.27 -49.21 13.50
CA GLY A 80 9.20 -48.99 14.94
C GLY A 80 8.80 -47.55 15.28
N VAL A 81 9.41 -46.55 14.63
CA VAL A 81 9.09 -45.12 14.88
C VAL A 81 7.62 -44.82 14.59
N LEU A 82 7.05 -45.38 13.53
CA LEU A 82 5.63 -45.20 13.22
C LEU A 82 4.72 -45.92 14.24
N LEU A 83 5.01 -47.18 14.56
CA LEU A 83 4.15 -48.01 15.41
C LEU A 83 4.27 -47.68 16.91
N GLU A 84 5.40 -47.12 17.34
CA GLU A 84 5.68 -46.70 18.72
C GLU A 84 5.47 -45.19 18.93
N SER A 85 4.98 -44.47 17.91
CA SER A 85 4.74 -43.01 17.95
C SER A 85 3.67 -42.56 18.94
N GLY A 86 2.86 -43.47 19.48
CA GLY A 86 1.69 -43.16 20.29
C GLY A 86 0.46 -42.74 19.48
N LEU A 87 0.55 -42.63 18.15
CA LEU A 87 -0.62 -42.37 17.30
C LEU A 87 -1.53 -43.61 17.19
N PRO A 88 -2.86 -43.43 17.04
CA PRO A 88 -3.77 -44.53 16.77
C PRO A 88 -3.34 -45.35 15.56
N VAL A 89 -3.27 -46.67 15.72
CA VAL A 89 -2.92 -47.59 14.63
C VAL A 89 -4.15 -48.33 14.15
N TYR A 90 -4.52 -48.07 12.90
CA TYR A 90 -5.66 -48.66 12.23
C TYR A 90 -5.25 -49.80 11.34
N GLU A 91 -5.95 -50.93 11.46
CA GLU A 91 -5.81 -52.05 10.54
C GLU A 91 -7.07 -52.16 9.69
N LEU A 92 -6.91 -52.04 8.39
CA LEU A 92 -7.98 -52.21 7.42
C LEU A 92 -7.74 -53.45 6.56
N LYS A 93 -8.62 -54.43 6.68
CA LYS A 93 -8.58 -55.65 5.87
C LYS A 93 -9.59 -55.58 4.75
N ILE A 94 -9.11 -55.65 3.51
CA ILE A 94 -9.92 -55.62 2.28
C ILE A 94 -9.57 -56.89 1.49
N ARG A 95 -10.58 -57.66 1.09
CA ARG A 95 -10.36 -58.88 0.29
C ARG A 95 -9.69 -58.51 -1.04
N SER A 96 -8.81 -59.36 -1.56
CA SER A 96 -8.03 -59.05 -2.78
C SER A 96 -8.90 -58.66 -3.98
N GLN A 97 -10.07 -59.29 -4.15
CA GLN A 97 -11.03 -58.94 -5.21
C GLN A 97 -11.63 -57.53 -5.01
N GLU A 98 -11.96 -57.16 -3.78
CA GLU A 98 -12.49 -55.84 -3.41
C GLU A 98 -11.42 -54.75 -3.55
N TYR A 99 -10.18 -55.06 -3.17
CA TYR A 99 -9.05 -54.14 -3.32
C TYR A 99 -8.72 -53.89 -4.80
N ALA A 100 -8.77 -54.93 -5.64
CA ALA A 100 -8.56 -54.82 -7.08
C ALA A 100 -9.61 -53.89 -7.75
N LYS A 101 -10.85 -53.84 -7.23
CA LYS A 101 -11.86 -52.87 -7.69
C LYS A 101 -11.42 -51.43 -7.42
N LEU A 102 -10.93 -51.14 -6.20
CA LEU A 102 -10.43 -49.81 -5.85
C LEU A 102 -9.23 -49.41 -6.73
N ASP A 103 -8.30 -50.33 -7.00
CA ASP A 103 -7.15 -50.07 -7.87
C ASP A 103 -7.53 -49.89 -9.36
N ALA A 104 -8.59 -50.56 -9.83
CA ALA A 104 -9.12 -50.34 -11.18
C ALA A 104 -9.71 -48.94 -11.31
N ILE A 105 -10.51 -48.51 -10.33
CA ILE A 105 -11.10 -47.16 -10.25
C ILE A 105 -10.01 -46.08 -10.21
N ALA A 106 -8.97 -46.27 -9.39
CA ALA A 106 -7.84 -45.34 -9.35
C ALA A 106 -7.20 -45.19 -10.73
N ARG A 107 -6.92 -46.30 -11.43
CA ARG A 107 -6.32 -46.28 -12.76
C ARG A 107 -7.21 -45.63 -13.81
N GLU A 108 -8.52 -45.85 -13.74
CA GLU A 108 -9.48 -45.19 -14.62
C GLU A 108 -9.52 -43.67 -14.37
N SER A 109 -9.57 -43.27 -13.10
CA SER A 109 -9.57 -41.85 -12.71
C SER A 109 -8.27 -41.15 -13.14
N VAL A 110 -7.10 -41.82 -13.05
CA VAL A 110 -5.83 -41.29 -13.59
C VAL A 110 -5.92 -40.98 -15.07
N LYS A 111 -6.58 -41.84 -15.85
CA LYS A 111 -6.74 -41.62 -17.29
C LYS A 111 -7.66 -40.44 -17.59
N LYS A 112 -8.72 -40.26 -16.78
CA LYS A 112 -9.67 -39.14 -16.92
C LYS A 112 -9.13 -37.81 -16.39
N GLY A 113 -8.15 -37.83 -15.50
CA GLY A 113 -7.62 -36.65 -14.83
C GLY A 113 -8.43 -36.19 -13.60
N TRP A 114 -9.63 -36.74 -13.39
CA TRP A 114 -10.52 -36.47 -12.26
C TRP A 114 -11.37 -37.72 -11.93
N MET A 115 -11.98 -37.78 -10.74
CA MET A 115 -12.84 -38.90 -10.31
C MET A 115 -14.33 -38.51 -10.27
N SER A 116 -15.10 -39.02 -11.22
CA SER A 116 -16.55 -38.80 -11.32
C SER A 116 -17.37 -39.54 -10.25
N ASP A 117 -18.59 -39.07 -9.99
CA ASP A 117 -19.46 -39.63 -8.94
C ASP A 117 -19.79 -41.12 -9.16
N ASP A 118 -19.92 -41.56 -10.41
CA ASP A 118 -20.11 -42.97 -10.80
C ASP A 118 -18.89 -43.85 -10.47
N LEU A 119 -17.69 -43.28 -10.45
CA LEU A 119 -16.46 -43.97 -10.09
C LEU A 119 -16.24 -44.07 -8.57
N LYS A 120 -17.03 -43.37 -7.75
CA LYS A 120 -16.92 -43.39 -6.28
C LYS A 120 -17.56 -44.64 -5.65
N VAL A 121 -17.11 -45.83 -6.05
CA VAL A 121 -17.67 -47.14 -5.66
C VAL A 121 -17.17 -47.60 -4.28
N TRP A 122 -18.05 -48.23 -3.50
CA TRP A 122 -17.75 -48.83 -2.20
C TRP A 122 -17.32 -50.29 -2.30
N ALA A 123 -16.28 -50.63 -1.55
CA ALA A 123 -15.74 -51.98 -1.35
C ALA A 123 -15.99 -52.47 0.09
N ASP A 124 -16.19 -53.78 0.26
CA ASP A 124 -16.39 -54.37 1.59
C ASP A 124 -15.05 -54.61 2.32
N GLY A 125 -15.00 -54.26 3.61
CA GLY A 125 -13.81 -54.43 4.44
C GLY A 125 -14.10 -54.65 5.94
N GLN A 126 -13.04 -54.95 6.67
CA GLN A 126 -13.03 -55.03 8.14
C GLN A 126 -12.01 -54.04 8.68
N PHE A 127 -12.42 -53.22 9.63
CA PHE A 127 -11.57 -52.23 10.29
C PHE A 127 -11.34 -52.66 11.74
N PHE A 128 -10.11 -52.56 12.23
CA PHE A 128 -9.74 -52.94 13.58
C PHE A 128 -9.01 -51.80 14.27
N TYR A 129 -9.43 -51.51 15.49
CA TYR A 129 -8.82 -50.50 16.35
C TYR A 129 -9.17 -50.77 17.82
N ASN A 130 -8.21 -50.60 18.73
CA ASN A 130 -8.35 -50.81 20.18
C ASN A 130 -9.06 -52.13 20.56
N GLY A 131 -8.68 -53.23 19.90
CA GLY A 131 -9.26 -54.57 20.13
C GLY A 131 -10.68 -54.75 19.59
N LYS A 132 -11.32 -53.70 19.07
CA LYS A 132 -12.65 -53.75 18.46
C LYS A 132 -12.55 -54.02 16.96
N LYS A 133 -13.54 -54.74 16.45
CA LYS A 133 -13.72 -55.07 15.05
C LYS A 133 -14.94 -54.34 14.50
N TYR A 134 -14.80 -53.77 13.31
CA TYR A 134 -15.84 -53.05 12.60
C TYR A 134 -16.05 -53.59 11.20
N ASN A 135 -17.30 -53.93 10.86
CA ASN A 135 -17.68 -54.13 9.46
C ASN A 135 -17.80 -52.76 8.79
N VAL A 136 -17.03 -52.55 7.72
CA VAL A 136 -16.95 -51.25 7.06
C VAL A 136 -17.14 -51.37 5.55
N LYS A 137 -17.68 -50.30 4.96
CA LYS A 137 -17.55 -50.03 3.53
C LYS A 137 -16.41 -49.03 3.35
N VAL A 138 -15.54 -49.24 2.37
CA VAL A 138 -14.40 -48.38 2.07
C VAL A 138 -14.45 -47.95 0.61
N ARG A 139 -14.14 -46.69 0.33
CA ARG A 139 -13.93 -46.22 -1.05
C ARG A 139 -12.75 -45.27 -1.13
N LEU A 140 -12.26 -45.05 -2.34
CA LEU A 140 -11.34 -43.94 -2.60
C LEU A 140 -12.07 -42.60 -2.41
N ARG A 141 -11.32 -41.61 -1.91
CA ARG A 141 -11.79 -40.24 -1.67
C ARG A 141 -11.01 -39.26 -2.54
N GLY A 142 -11.67 -38.16 -2.89
CA GLY A 142 -11.08 -36.98 -3.51
C GLY A 142 -11.29 -36.97 -5.02
N ASP A 143 -11.47 -35.78 -5.58
CA ASP A 143 -11.78 -35.61 -7.00
C ASP A 143 -10.50 -35.46 -7.83
N LEU A 144 -9.43 -34.94 -7.21
CA LEU A 144 -8.14 -34.68 -7.86
C LEU A 144 -7.16 -35.85 -7.80
N PRO A 145 -6.24 -35.96 -8.78
CA PRO A 145 -5.29 -37.08 -8.88
C PRO A 145 -4.37 -37.29 -7.68
N ASN A 146 -4.04 -36.24 -6.93
CA ASN A 146 -3.17 -36.33 -5.76
C ASN A 146 -3.64 -37.39 -4.75
N HIS A 147 -4.96 -37.61 -4.63
CA HIS A 147 -5.53 -38.58 -3.69
C HIS A 147 -5.41 -40.05 -4.09
N TRP A 148 -5.22 -40.37 -5.36
CA TRP A 148 -5.30 -41.77 -5.84
C TRP A 148 -4.26 -42.15 -6.90
N LYS A 149 -3.55 -41.19 -7.50
CA LYS A 149 -2.50 -41.40 -8.53
C LYS A 149 -1.26 -42.10 -7.96
N ASN A 150 -0.88 -41.74 -6.75
CA ASN A 150 0.32 -42.25 -6.09
C ASN A 150 0.02 -43.54 -5.29
N PRO A 151 1.04 -44.28 -4.84
CA PRO A 151 0.85 -45.48 -4.01
C PRO A 151 0.04 -45.21 -2.74
N LYS A 152 0.28 -44.07 -2.07
CA LYS A 152 -0.49 -43.62 -0.92
C LYS A 152 -1.81 -42.99 -1.40
N LYS A 153 -2.95 -43.52 -0.94
CA LYS A 153 -4.29 -43.10 -1.40
C LYS A 153 -5.16 -42.60 -0.26
N SER A 154 -6.07 -41.67 -0.52
CA SER A 154 -7.07 -41.24 0.47
C SER A 154 -8.30 -42.13 0.45
N TYR A 155 -8.86 -42.42 1.62
CA TYR A 155 -9.99 -43.33 1.80
C TYR A 155 -11.14 -42.66 2.55
N ARG A 156 -12.37 -43.05 2.21
CA ARG A 156 -13.55 -42.83 3.06
C ARG A 156 -14.00 -44.18 3.62
N ILE A 157 -14.24 -44.23 4.92
CA ILE A 157 -14.67 -45.42 5.65
C ILE A 157 -16.04 -45.14 6.24
N ARG A 158 -16.98 -46.05 6.01
CA ARG A 158 -18.33 -46.03 6.57
C ARG A 158 -18.53 -47.22 7.48
N PHE A 159 -18.85 -46.96 8.74
CA PHE A 159 -19.08 -47.97 9.76
C PHE A 159 -20.50 -48.51 9.66
N GLY A 160 -20.62 -49.81 9.40
CA GLY A 160 -21.90 -50.50 9.22
C GLY A 160 -22.40 -51.20 10.48
N ASN A 161 -23.58 -51.79 10.37
CA ASN A 161 -24.14 -52.59 11.45
C ASN A 161 -23.44 -53.95 11.55
N GLN A 162 -23.40 -54.47 12.77
CA GLN A 162 -22.83 -55.76 13.10
C GLN A 162 -23.82 -56.55 13.95
N MET A 163 -23.67 -57.88 13.94
CA MET A 163 -24.42 -58.71 14.89
C MET A 163 -23.74 -58.58 16.25
N VAL A 164 -24.48 -58.08 17.23
CA VAL A 164 -24.09 -58.04 18.65
C VAL A 164 -25.08 -58.87 19.44
N GLU A 165 -24.61 -59.42 20.55
CA GLU A 165 -25.43 -60.19 21.48
C GLU A 165 -25.90 -59.25 22.58
N GLU A 166 -27.20 -59.01 22.62
CA GLU A 166 -27.88 -58.13 23.57
C GLU A 166 -29.01 -58.96 24.21
N ASP A 167 -29.01 -59.07 25.53
CA ASP A 167 -29.95 -59.90 26.30
C ASP A 167 -30.09 -61.37 25.79
N GLY A 168 -28.96 -61.99 25.41
CA GLY A 168 -28.92 -63.37 24.90
C GLY A 168 -29.51 -63.56 23.49
N LYS A 169 -29.83 -62.46 22.78
CA LYS A 169 -30.31 -62.47 21.39
C LYS A 169 -29.30 -61.78 20.47
N LYS A 170 -29.09 -62.36 19.29
CA LYS A 170 -28.27 -61.75 18.24
C LYS A 170 -29.08 -60.68 17.52
N VAL A 171 -28.76 -59.41 17.78
CA VAL A 171 -29.38 -58.24 17.15
C VAL A 171 -28.38 -57.50 16.28
N LYS A 172 -28.88 -56.88 15.20
CA LYS A 172 -28.06 -56.15 14.24
C LYS A 172 -27.98 -54.67 14.66
N ALA A 173 -27.00 -54.32 15.50
CA ALA A 173 -26.80 -52.94 15.96
C ALA A 173 -25.60 -52.28 15.26
N GLN A 174 -25.61 -50.95 15.19
CA GLN A 174 -24.44 -50.19 14.77
C GLN A 174 -23.49 -50.10 15.95
N ILE A 175 -22.26 -50.62 15.79
CA ILE A 175 -21.21 -50.39 16.80
C ILE A 175 -20.62 -49.01 16.48
N PRO A 176 -20.82 -47.99 17.34
CA PRO A 176 -20.26 -46.67 17.11
C PRO A 176 -18.74 -46.77 17.04
N PHE A 177 -18.14 -46.08 16.05
CA PHE A 177 -16.70 -45.87 16.05
C PHE A 177 -16.32 -44.96 17.23
N GLU A 178 -15.05 -44.94 17.65
CA GLU A 178 -14.64 -44.19 18.84
C GLU A 178 -14.95 -42.70 18.74
N GLY A 179 -15.97 -42.26 19.48
CA GLY A 179 -16.50 -40.89 19.42
C GLY A 179 -17.93 -40.81 18.88
N GLY A 180 -18.48 -41.89 18.30
CA GLY A 180 -19.85 -41.93 17.76
C GLY A 180 -19.95 -41.59 16.27
N GLU A 181 -18.83 -41.44 15.57
CA GLU A 181 -18.75 -41.20 14.13
C GLU A 181 -19.36 -42.36 13.35
N ARG A 182 -20.13 -42.05 12.30
CA ARG A 182 -20.63 -43.06 11.35
C ARG A 182 -19.73 -43.21 10.14
N GLN A 183 -18.98 -42.16 9.82
CA GLN A 183 -18.06 -42.09 8.70
C GLN A 183 -16.83 -41.29 9.08
N ILE A 184 -15.67 -41.78 8.68
CA ILE A 184 -14.40 -41.05 8.76
C ILE A 184 -13.75 -41.00 7.38
N ASN A 185 -12.89 -40.02 7.21
CA ASN A 185 -12.01 -39.92 6.06
C ASN A 185 -10.58 -40.04 6.52
N LEU A 186 -9.80 -40.85 5.83
CA LEU A 186 -8.35 -40.96 5.99
C LEU A 186 -7.72 -40.25 4.80
N ILE A 187 -7.25 -39.04 5.01
CA ILE A 187 -6.69 -38.18 3.97
C ILE A 187 -5.16 -38.22 4.04
N ILE A 188 -4.51 -38.18 2.88
CA ILE A 188 -3.06 -37.99 2.84
C ILE A 188 -2.70 -36.65 3.53
N PRO A 189 -1.72 -36.61 4.45
CA PRO A 189 -1.46 -35.41 5.25
C PRO A 189 -1.11 -34.17 4.42
N GLN A 190 -0.47 -34.34 3.26
CA GLN A 190 -0.06 -33.22 2.38
C GLN A 190 -1.24 -32.39 1.89
N ASP A 191 -2.40 -33.03 1.69
CA ASP A 191 -3.62 -32.39 1.21
C ASP A 191 -4.24 -31.45 2.26
N ARG A 192 -3.99 -31.72 3.55
CA ARG A 192 -4.47 -30.94 4.70
C ARG A 192 -3.38 -30.08 5.35
N GLU A 193 -2.33 -29.80 4.58
CA GLU A 193 -1.13 -29.09 5.05
C GLU A 193 -0.56 -29.66 6.35
N TYR A 194 -0.45 -31.00 6.35
CA TYR A 194 0.00 -31.79 7.48
C TYR A 194 -0.90 -31.56 8.69
N ILE A 195 -0.41 -30.87 9.72
CA ILE A 195 -1.14 -30.65 10.96
C ILE A 195 -1.95 -29.35 10.95
N LEU A 196 -1.85 -28.52 9.90
CA LEU A 196 -2.51 -27.22 9.86
C LEU A 196 -4.02 -27.34 10.03
N ALA A 197 -4.68 -28.24 9.29
CA ALA A 197 -6.12 -28.42 9.40
C ALA A 197 -6.53 -28.82 10.84
N HIS A 198 -5.74 -29.68 11.49
CA HIS A 198 -5.96 -30.06 12.89
C HIS A 198 -5.85 -28.89 13.85
N TYR A 199 -4.80 -28.09 13.68
CA TYR A 199 -4.57 -26.89 14.45
C TYR A 199 -5.71 -25.88 14.29
N VAL A 200 -6.13 -25.60 13.05
CA VAL A 200 -7.23 -24.67 12.76
C VAL A 200 -8.55 -25.18 13.34
N ASN A 201 -8.86 -26.47 13.20
CA ASN A 201 -10.06 -27.05 13.80
C ASN A 201 -10.04 -26.94 15.32
N SER A 202 -8.90 -27.16 15.99
CA SER A 202 -8.78 -26.94 17.45
C SER A 202 -9.14 -25.52 17.83
N LEU A 203 -8.59 -24.52 17.12
CA LEU A 203 -8.86 -23.11 17.39
C LEU A 203 -10.33 -22.72 17.13
N MET A 204 -10.94 -23.28 16.07
CA MET A 204 -12.37 -23.10 15.81
C MET A 204 -13.23 -23.64 16.95
N ARG A 205 -12.92 -24.84 17.48
CA ARG A 205 -13.62 -25.41 18.64
C ARG A 205 -13.47 -24.54 19.89
N GLU A 206 -12.26 -24.07 20.17
CA GLU A 206 -11.98 -23.18 21.29
C GLU A 206 -12.77 -21.87 21.17
N GLY A 207 -12.93 -21.35 19.95
CA GLY A 207 -13.80 -20.21 19.63
C GLY A 207 -15.30 -20.50 19.63
N GLY A 208 -15.73 -21.72 19.97
CA GLY A 208 -17.13 -22.13 20.04
C GLY A 208 -17.78 -22.45 18.68
N LEU A 209 -16.99 -22.58 17.62
CA LEU A 209 -17.47 -22.97 16.29
C LEU A 209 -17.60 -24.48 16.15
N VAL A 210 -18.65 -24.91 15.44
CA VAL A 210 -18.79 -26.28 14.94
C VAL A 210 -17.66 -26.54 13.96
N SER A 211 -16.85 -27.56 14.26
CA SER A 211 -15.75 -28.01 13.42
C SER A 211 -15.53 -29.51 13.59
N PRO A 212 -15.06 -30.20 12.53
CA PRO A 212 -14.96 -31.65 12.54
C PRO A 212 -13.89 -32.13 13.51
N ARG A 213 -14.17 -33.24 14.20
CA ARG A 213 -13.20 -34.00 14.99
C ARG A 213 -12.20 -34.68 14.07
N ASP A 214 -10.94 -34.59 14.48
CA ASP A 214 -9.81 -34.96 13.65
C ASP A 214 -8.58 -35.30 14.48
N ARG A 215 -7.68 -36.10 13.89
CA ARG A 215 -6.39 -36.49 14.49
C ARG A 215 -5.45 -37.11 13.46
N MET A 216 -4.17 -37.24 13.81
CA MET A 216 -3.21 -38.04 13.04
C MET A 216 -3.25 -39.51 13.45
N VAL A 217 -3.20 -40.40 12.46
CA VAL A 217 -3.25 -41.86 12.65
C VAL A 217 -2.26 -42.59 11.77
N ILE A 218 -1.96 -43.83 12.11
CA ILE A 218 -1.16 -44.76 11.29
C ILE A 218 -2.08 -45.79 10.66
N LEU A 219 -2.02 -45.94 9.34
CA LEU A 219 -2.84 -46.93 8.63
C LEU A 219 -2.00 -48.14 8.21
N ARG A 220 -2.55 -49.33 8.41
CA ARG A 220 -2.15 -50.59 7.77
C ARG A 220 -3.30 -51.11 6.93
N ILE A 221 -2.98 -51.58 5.73
CA ILE A 221 -3.94 -52.27 4.86
C ILE A 221 -3.43 -53.68 4.60
N ASN A 222 -4.23 -54.70 4.95
CA ASN A 222 -3.87 -56.11 4.80
C ASN A 222 -2.49 -56.45 5.40
N GLY A 223 -2.18 -55.91 6.58
CA GLY A 223 -0.87 -56.06 7.24
C GLY A 223 0.27 -55.20 6.67
N VAL A 224 0.05 -54.48 5.57
CA VAL A 224 1.06 -53.60 4.97
C VAL A 224 0.92 -52.18 5.51
N LEU A 225 2.00 -51.67 6.11
CA LEU A 225 2.08 -50.30 6.64
C LEU A 225 1.97 -49.26 5.52
N GLN A 226 0.99 -48.38 5.62
CA GLN A 226 0.73 -47.30 4.68
C GLN A 226 1.30 -45.95 5.13
N GLY A 227 1.60 -45.81 6.44
CA GLY A 227 2.16 -44.60 7.03
C GLY A 227 1.11 -43.69 7.68
N VAL A 228 1.43 -42.39 7.78
CA VAL A 228 0.62 -41.39 8.49
C VAL A 228 -0.57 -40.91 7.67
N TYR A 229 -1.73 -40.78 8.29
CA TYR A 229 -2.95 -40.23 7.68
C TYR A 229 -3.58 -39.20 8.61
N TYR A 230 -4.22 -38.20 8.01
CA TYR A 230 -5.12 -37.29 8.71
C TYR A 230 -6.52 -37.89 8.73
N GLU A 231 -6.96 -38.31 9.90
CA GLU A 231 -8.34 -38.72 10.15
C GLU A 231 -9.20 -37.50 10.40
N VAL A 232 -10.37 -37.47 9.78
CA VAL A 232 -11.40 -36.47 10.05
C VAL A 232 -12.79 -37.06 9.87
N GLU A 233 -13.68 -36.79 10.82
CA GLU A 233 -15.06 -37.24 10.73
C GLU A 233 -15.78 -36.65 9.51
N HIS A 234 -16.85 -37.30 9.08
CA HIS A 234 -17.71 -36.74 8.05
C HIS A 234 -18.74 -35.79 8.66
N PHE A 235 -19.20 -34.80 7.89
CA PHE A 235 -20.30 -33.92 8.30
C PHE A 235 -21.59 -34.73 8.40
N ASP A 236 -21.95 -35.20 9.58
CA ASP A 236 -23.19 -35.90 9.86
C ASP A 236 -23.75 -35.51 11.24
N LYS A 237 -24.94 -36.02 11.60
CA LYS A 237 -25.63 -35.70 12.87
C LYS A 237 -24.74 -35.85 14.12
N PRO A 238 -23.90 -36.89 14.26
CA PRO A 238 -22.91 -37.00 15.34
C PRO A 238 -22.04 -35.76 15.57
N LEU A 239 -21.61 -35.05 14.52
CA LEU A 239 -20.82 -33.81 14.66
C LEU A 239 -21.58 -32.75 15.48
N LEU A 240 -22.86 -32.53 15.17
CA LEU A 240 -23.69 -31.57 15.87
C LEU A 240 -23.94 -31.99 17.33
N ALA A 241 -24.19 -33.28 17.54
CA ALA A 241 -24.37 -33.85 18.89
C ALA A 241 -23.12 -33.65 19.78
N TYR A 242 -21.92 -33.83 19.23
CA TYR A 242 -20.66 -33.58 19.93
C TYR A 242 -20.54 -32.12 20.40
N HIS A 243 -20.93 -31.18 19.54
CA HIS A 243 -20.95 -29.73 19.85
C HIS A 243 -22.18 -29.30 20.66
N LYS A 244 -23.01 -30.24 21.12
CA LYS A 244 -24.28 -29.98 21.83
C LYS A 244 -25.19 -29.01 21.06
N ARG A 245 -25.26 -29.21 19.74
CA ARG A 245 -26.09 -28.42 18.82
C ARG A 245 -27.39 -29.16 18.50
N PRO A 246 -28.51 -28.43 18.35
CA PRO A 246 -29.74 -29.00 17.79
C PRO A 246 -29.48 -29.74 16.49
N GLU A 247 -30.19 -30.85 16.31
CA GLU A 247 -30.08 -31.63 15.09
C GLU A 247 -30.74 -30.87 13.93
N THR A 248 -29.95 -30.55 12.89
CA THR A 248 -30.42 -29.82 11.70
C THR A 248 -29.50 -30.13 10.51
N THR A 249 -29.70 -29.43 9.40
CA THR A 249 -28.91 -29.58 8.18
C THR A 249 -27.64 -28.73 8.23
N ILE A 250 -26.51 -29.34 7.84
CA ILE A 250 -25.28 -28.62 7.46
C ILE A 250 -25.33 -28.42 5.95
N PHE A 251 -25.35 -27.15 5.53
CA PHE A 251 -25.41 -26.76 4.14
C PHE A 251 -24.00 -26.73 3.54
N GLY A 252 -23.86 -27.27 2.34
CA GLY A 252 -22.69 -27.11 1.51
C GLY A 252 -23.09 -26.55 0.16
N GLN A 253 -22.27 -25.64 -0.37
CA GLN A 253 -22.41 -25.14 -1.73
C GLN A 253 -21.98 -26.23 -2.73
N ASN A 254 -22.77 -26.37 -3.79
CA ASN A 254 -22.60 -27.34 -4.88
C ASN A 254 -21.42 -26.90 -5.73
N ASP A 255 -20.59 -27.87 -6.05
CA ASP A 255 -19.28 -27.69 -6.66
C ASP A 255 -19.26 -28.17 -8.12
N ARG A 256 -20.38 -28.76 -8.58
CA ARG A 256 -20.47 -29.42 -9.89
C ARG A 256 -20.13 -28.53 -11.08
N VAL A 257 -20.51 -27.25 -11.06
CA VAL A 257 -20.22 -26.33 -12.18
C VAL A 257 -18.80 -25.79 -12.11
N MET A 258 -18.29 -25.49 -10.90
CA MET A 258 -16.92 -25.01 -10.69
C MET A 258 -15.86 -26.09 -11.01
N HIS A 259 -16.12 -27.36 -10.69
CA HIS A 259 -15.24 -28.47 -11.05
C HIS A 259 -15.33 -28.84 -12.53
N PHE A 260 -16.46 -28.62 -13.19
CA PHE A 260 -16.56 -28.78 -14.66
C PHE A 260 -15.72 -27.70 -15.37
N GLU A 261 -15.80 -26.45 -14.92
CA GLU A 261 -15.03 -25.30 -15.43
C GLU A 261 -13.51 -25.45 -15.27
N GLN A 262 -13.03 -25.90 -14.10
CA GLN A 262 -11.59 -25.95 -13.81
C GLN A 262 -10.86 -27.14 -14.46
N TYR A 263 -11.57 -28.22 -14.78
CA TYR A 263 -10.94 -29.50 -15.14
C TYR A 263 -11.46 -30.13 -16.45
N THR A 264 -12.29 -29.41 -17.22
CA THR A 264 -12.74 -29.86 -18.55
C THR A 264 -12.65 -28.75 -19.59
N ASP A 265 -12.25 -29.07 -20.83
CA ASP A 265 -12.18 -28.13 -21.97
C ASP A 265 -13.56 -27.78 -22.57
N LEU A 266 -14.67 -28.10 -21.87
CA LEU A 266 -16.02 -28.16 -22.46
C LEU A 266 -16.87 -26.88 -22.32
N GLY A 267 -16.34 -25.82 -21.69
CA GLY A 267 -17.05 -24.54 -21.51
C GLY A 267 -18.25 -24.59 -20.56
N ILE A 268 -18.80 -23.42 -20.24
CA ILE A 268 -19.84 -23.21 -19.22
C ILE A 268 -21.23 -23.59 -19.75
N PRO A 269 -22.02 -24.46 -19.08
CA PRO A 269 -23.46 -24.53 -19.30
C PRO A 269 -24.12 -23.25 -18.78
N ALA A 270 -24.92 -22.58 -19.63
CA ALA A 270 -25.40 -21.19 -19.49
C ALA A 270 -26.27 -20.79 -18.28
N THR A 271 -26.20 -21.46 -17.13
CA THR A 271 -26.99 -21.11 -15.92
C THR A 271 -26.08 -20.56 -14.81
N SER A 272 -26.08 -19.24 -14.65
CA SER A 272 -25.27 -18.44 -13.72
C SER A 272 -25.53 -18.68 -12.21
N ASP A 273 -26.50 -19.53 -11.84
CA ASP A 273 -26.93 -19.78 -10.46
C ASP A 273 -26.29 -21.01 -9.80
N ALA A 274 -25.49 -21.79 -10.52
CA ALA A 274 -24.94 -23.05 -9.99
C ALA A 274 -23.82 -22.89 -8.95
N ARG A 275 -23.21 -21.69 -8.82
CA ARG A 275 -22.18 -21.37 -7.80
C ARG A 275 -22.72 -21.37 -6.37
N PHE A 276 -24.03 -21.17 -6.22
CA PHE A 276 -24.73 -21.17 -4.94
C PHE A 276 -25.76 -22.30 -4.84
N ASP A 277 -25.78 -23.21 -5.82
CA ASP A 277 -26.61 -24.40 -5.77
C ASP A 277 -26.22 -25.24 -4.54
N ILE A 278 -27.13 -26.03 -3.99
CA ILE A 278 -26.91 -26.74 -2.73
C ILE A 278 -26.52 -28.17 -3.04
N GLY A 279 -25.23 -28.48 -2.89
CA GLY A 279 -24.68 -29.82 -2.96
C GLY A 279 -25.20 -30.61 -1.77
N SER A 280 -26.17 -31.48 -2.01
CA SER A 280 -27.00 -32.09 -0.98
C SER A 280 -26.22 -32.89 0.09
N GLN A 281 -26.36 -32.53 1.37
CA GLN A 281 -26.92 -33.45 2.37
C GLN A 281 -28.39 -33.10 2.61
N ARG A 282 -29.22 -33.23 1.57
CA ARG A 282 -30.67 -33.05 1.69
C ARG A 282 -31.30 -34.31 2.29
N ARG A 283 -31.95 -34.14 3.44
CA ARG A 283 -33.31 -34.64 3.66
C ARG A 283 -34.17 -33.48 4.13
N LEU A 284 -34.82 -32.84 3.16
CA LEU A 284 -36.00 -32.00 3.38
C LEU A 284 -37.13 -32.89 3.89
N VAL A 285 -37.59 -32.71 5.13
CA VAL A 285 -39.03 -32.80 5.50
C VAL A 285 -39.33 -32.10 6.85
N GLU A 286 -38.74 -30.93 7.20
CA GLU A 286 -39.10 -30.24 8.47
C GLU A 286 -39.08 -28.69 8.33
N ARG A 287 -39.83 -27.99 9.20
CA ARG A 287 -40.05 -26.51 9.18
C ARG A 287 -38.74 -25.73 9.29
N GLU A 288 -37.79 -26.28 10.03
CA GLU A 288 -36.44 -25.76 10.30
C GLU A 288 -35.62 -25.67 9.01
N GLY A 289 -35.80 -26.62 8.08
CA GLY A 289 -35.12 -26.60 6.79
C GLY A 289 -35.55 -25.44 5.90
N VAL A 290 -36.82 -25.03 5.97
CA VAL A 290 -37.34 -23.87 5.22
C VAL A 290 -36.74 -22.57 5.75
N LEU A 291 -36.66 -22.42 7.08
CA LEU A 291 -36.06 -21.25 7.70
C LEU A 291 -34.58 -21.12 7.36
N ALA A 292 -33.85 -22.23 7.40
CA ALA A 292 -32.45 -22.27 7.01
C ALA A 292 -32.23 -21.86 5.54
N MET A 293 -33.10 -22.31 4.63
CA MET A 293 -33.07 -21.91 3.23
C MET A 293 -33.33 -20.41 3.04
N ASN A 294 -34.27 -19.84 3.79
CA ASN A 294 -34.54 -18.40 3.75
C ASN A 294 -33.34 -17.58 4.25
N ALA A 295 -32.72 -18.01 5.35
CA ALA A 295 -31.49 -17.40 5.85
C ALA A 295 -30.37 -17.49 4.80
N PHE A 296 -30.18 -18.64 4.17
CA PHE A 296 -29.19 -18.81 3.11
C PHE A 296 -29.48 -17.93 1.88
N GLN A 297 -30.75 -17.77 1.49
CA GLN A 297 -31.16 -16.89 0.41
C GLN A 297 -30.73 -15.44 0.65
N VAL A 298 -30.77 -14.96 1.90
CA VAL A 298 -30.30 -13.61 2.25
C VAL A 298 -28.80 -13.45 1.95
N LEU A 299 -27.97 -14.48 2.18
CA LEU A 299 -26.55 -14.46 1.84
C LEU A 299 -26.34 -14.47 0.32
N ILE A 300 -27.14 -15.24 -0.43
CA ILE A 300 -27.12 -15.24 -1.90
C ILE A 300 -27.53 -13.86 -2.45
N ASP A 301 -28.61 -13.28 -1.94
CA ASP A 301 -29.11 -11.96 -2.36
C ASP A 301 -28.01 -10.90 -2.24
N HIS A 302 -27.24 -10.91 -1.14
CA HIS A 302 -26.10 -10.01 -0.94
C HIS A 302 -24.95 -10.31 -1.90
N SER A 303 -24.59 -11.58 -2.11
CA SER A 303 -23.50 -11.93 -3.02
C SER A 303 -23.81 -11.57 -4.48
N LEU A 304 -25.07 -11.74 -4.92
CA LEU A 304 -25.51 -11.33 -6.25
C LEU A 304 -25.67 -9.80 -6.38
N LYS A 305 -26.09 -9.13 -5.30
CA LYS A 305 -26.33 -7.68 -5.26
C LYS A 305 -25.82 -7.08 -3.93
N PRO A 306 -24.52 -6.74 -3.83
CA PRO A 306 -23.91 -6.29 -2.58
C PRO A 306 -24.28 -4.84 -2.29
N THR A 307 -25.42 -4.65 -1.62
CA THR A 307 -25.91 -3.34 -1.16
C THR A 307 -25.83 -3.28 0.36
N GLU A 308 -25.78 -2.07 0.91
CA GLU A 308 -25.77 -1.87 2.37
C GLU A 308 -26.99 -2.53 3.05
N GLU A 309 -28.17 -2.42 2.43
CA GLU A 309 -29.40 -3.04 2.93
C GLU A 309 -29.34 -4.57 2.91
N ASN A 310 -28.83 -5.18 1.82
CA ASN A 310 -28.64 -6.63 1.78
C ASN A 310 -27.61 -7.10 2.80
N PHE A 311 -26.52 -6.34 3.00
CA PHE A 311 -25.51 -6.68 3.99
C PHE A 311 -26.05 -6.59 5.42
N LYS A 312 -26.90 -5.59 5.71
CA LYS A 312 -27.61 -5.50 6.99
C LYS A 312 -28.46 -6.74 7.25
N ARG A 313 -29.23 -7.21 6.26
CA ARG A 313 -29.99 -8.47 6.34
C ARG A 313 -29.08 -9.68 6.57
N VAL A 314 -27.92 -9.74 5.92
CA VAL A 314 -26.92 -10.83 6.15
C VAL A 314 -26.49 -10.88 7.61
N ARG A 315 -26.24 -9.72 8.24
CA ARG A 315 -25.85 -9.66 9.65
C ARG A 315 -26.95 -10.12 10.61
N GLU A 316 -28.22 -10.04 10.21
CA GLU A 316 -29.35 -10.50 11.03
C GLU A 316 -29.52 -12.03 11.01
N VAL A 317 -29.03 -12.71 9.97
CA VAL A 317 -29.18 -14.16 9.81
C VAL A 317 -27.87 -14.94 10.02
N LEU A 318 -26.76 -14.25 10.27
CA LEU A 318 -25.44 -14.84 10.48
C LEU A 318 -25.00 -14.61 11.92
N ASN A 319 -24.45 -15.63 12.58
CA ASN A 319 -23.79 -15.46 13.86
C ASN A 319 -22.50 -14.65 13.66
N TRP A 320 -22.61 -13.33 13.90
CA TRP A 320 -21.60 -12.36 13.52
C TRP A 320 -20.26 -12.57 14.23
N GLU A 321 -20.26 -12.85 15.53
CA GLU A 321 -19.03 -13.10 16.28
C GLU A 321 -18.29 -14.34 15.74
N LYS A 322 -19.01 -15.44 15.52
CA LYS A 322 -18.42 -16.66 14.96
C LYS A 322 -17.91 -16.44 13.54
N TYR A 323 -18.62 -15.65 12.74
CA TYR A 323 -18.15 -15.24 11.42
C TYR A 323 -16.83 -14.47 11.48
N LEU A 324 -16.69 -13.49 12.38
CA LEU A 324 -15.44 -12.75 12.54
C LEU A 324 -14.29 -13.64 13.01
N ARG A 325 -14.53 -14.57 13.96
CA ARG A 325 -13.52 -15.55 14.40
C ARG A 325 -13.05 -16.45 13.26
N PHE A 326 -13.97 -16.92 12.42
CA PHE A 326 -13.67 -17.66 11.20
C PHE A 326 -12.78 -16.84 10.25
N ARG A 327 -13.15 -15.58 9.95
CA ARG A 327 -12.38 -14.69 9.07
C ARG A 327 -11.01 -14.31 9.60
N ASN A 328 -10.88 -14.19 10.92
CA ASN A 328 -9.57 -13.97 11.55
C ASN A 328 -8.64 -15.14 11.29
N MET A 329 -9.15 -16.39 11.34
CA MET A 329 -8.33 -17.55 11.02
C MET A 329 -7.96 -17.64 9.53
N THR A 330 -8.86 -17.30 8.61
CA THR A 330 -8.50 -17.24 7.18
C THR A 330 -7.50 -16.12 6.89
N THR A 331 -7.56 -15.01 7.63
CA THR A 331 -6.57 -13.91 7.57
C THR A 331 -5.20 -14.38 8.05
N LEU A 332 -5.11 -15.06 9.20
CA LEU A 332 -3.84 -15.57 9.73
C LEU A 332 -3.22 -16.64 8.82
N CYS A 333 -4.05 -17.43 8.14
CA CYS A 333 -3.60 -18.41 7.14
C CYS A 333 -3.39 -17.79 5.74
N ASN A 334 -3.75 -16.52 5.55
CA ASN A 334 -3.73 -15.82 4.26
C ASN A 334 -4.39 -16.64 3.13
N THR A 335 -5.60 -17.14 3.37
CA THR A 335 -6.27 -18.04 2.43
C THR A 335 -7.66 -17.58 2.07
N ASN A 336 -7.98 -17.74 0.81
CA ASN A 336 -9.32 -17.54 0.25
C ASN A 336 -10.02 -18.84 -0.12
N HIS A 337 -9.39 -19.98 0.18
CA HIS A 337 -9.89 -21.28 -0.23
C HIS A 337 -11.24 -21.60 0.45
N VAL A 338 -11.44 -21.05 1.65
CA VAL A 338 -12.66 -21.17 2.45
C VAL A 338 -13.37 -19.82 2.47
N ARG A 339 -14.36 -19.64 1.60
CA ARG A 339 -15.08 -18.38 1.43
C ARG A 339 -16.53 -18.63 1.06
N PHE A 340 -17.38 -17.61 1.15
CA PHE A 340 -18.74 -17.75 0.64
C PHE A 340 -18.69 -17.88 -0.89
N GLY A 341 -19.41 -18.87 -1.44
CA GLY A 341 -19.32 -19.26 -2.85
C GLY A 341 -18.25 -20.32 -3.14
N SER A 342 -17.58 -20.89 -2.12
CA SER A 342 -16.67 -22.04 -2.29
C SER A 342 -17.23 -23.34 -1.74
N ASP A 343 -16.81 -24.45 -2.34
CA ASP A 343 -17.13 -25.81 -1.92
C ASP A 343 -16.50 -26.21 -0.57
N ASN A 344 -15.66 -25.34 -0.01
CA ASN A 344 -14.90 -25.56 1.22
C ASN A 344 -15.47 -24.81 2.43
N LEU A 345 -16.50 -23.98 2.24
CA LEU A 345 -17.30 -23.46 3.35
C LEU A 345 -18.57 -24.31 3.53
N ARG A 346 -18.85 -24.71 4.77
CA ARG A 346 -20.14 -25.25 5.19
C ARG A 346 -20.81 -24.26 6.11
N LEU A 347 -22.15 -24.26 6.12
CA LEU A 347 -22.94 -23.44 7.03
C LEU A 347 -23.85 -24.34 7.86
N TYR A 348 -23.78 -24.22 9.18
CA TYR A 348 -24.72 -24.83 10.10
C TYR A 348 -25.80 -23.80 10.44
N TYR A 349 -27.08 -24.16 10.31
CA TYR A 349 -28.18 -23.31 10.74
C TYR A 349 -28.65 -23.72 12.13
N ASP A 350 -28.51 -22.86 13.13
CA ASP A 350 -28.99 -23.15 14.48
C ASP A 350 -30.48 -22.81 14.60
N PRO A 351 -31.39 -23.80 14.69
CA PRO A 351 -32.82 -23.53 14.77
C PRO A 351 -33.24 -22.90 16.11
N SER A 352 -32.41 -23.00 17.16
CA SER A 352 -32.70 -22.38 18.46
C SER A 352 -32.39 -20.88 18.47
N LEU A 353 -31.50 -20.42 17.60
CA LEU A 353 -31.09 -19.01 17.48
C LEU A 353 -31.62 -18.34 16.21
N GLY A 354 -31.97 -19.10 15.19
CA GLY A 354 -32.32 -18.58 13.87
C GLY A 354 -31.12 -18.07 13.06
N LEU A 355 -29.90 -18.50 13.40
CA LEU A 355 -28.66 -17.95 12.84
C LEU A 355 -27.83 -19.02 12.12
N LEU A 356 -27.15 -18.61 11.06
CA LEU A 356 -26.13 -19.39 10.35
C LEU A 356 -24.77 -19.26 11.03
N GLU A 357 -24.01 -20.34 11.04
CA GLU A 357 -22.67 -20.43 11.61
C GLU A 357 -21.71 -21.05 10.58
N PRO A 358 -20.53 -20.45 10.34
CA PRO A 358 -19.56 -21.02 9.43
C PRO A 358 -18.90 -22.26 10.02
N VAL A 359 -18.72 -23.26 9.16
CA VAL A 359 -18.02 -24.51 9.46
C VAL A 359 -16.95 -24.68 8.38
N PRO A 360 -15.70 -24.22 8.63
CA PRO A 360 -14.65 -24.25 7.63
C PRO A 360 -14.20 -25.68 7.32
N TRP A 361 -13.82 -25.91 6.07
CA TRP A 361 -13.25 -27.16 5.58
C TRP A 361 -12.08 -26.85 4.66
N ASP A 362 -11.02 -27.66 4.67
CA ASP A 362 -9.89 -27.50 3.73
C ASP A 362 -9.17 -26.14 3.73
N VAL A 363 -8.71 -25.73 4.92
CA VAL A 363 -7.95 -24.49 5.09
C VAL A 363 -6.50 -24.70 4.67
N HIS A 364 -6.00 -23.81 3.81
CA HIS A 364 -4.60 -23.77 3.35
C HIS A 364 -3.86 -22.58 3.96
N LEU A 365 -2.52 -22.63 3.96
CA LEU A 365 -1.64 -21.58 4.44
C LEU A 365 -0.81 -21.02 3.30
N VAL A 366 -1.01 -19.74 3.02
CA VAL A 366 -0.13 -18.98 2.13
C VAL A 366 0.69 -18.03 3.00
N ARG A 367 1.96 -17.84 2.66
CA ARG A 367 2.78 -16.84 3.35
C ARG A 367 2.34 -15.44 2.92
N LEU A 368 2.16 -14.53 3.88
CA LEU A 368 1.89 -13.11 3.60
C LEU A 368 3.07 -12.46 2.86
N PRO A 369 2.83 -11.50 1.95
CA PRO A 369 3.89 -10.70 1.38
C PRO A 369 4.45 -9.69 2.40
N LYS A 370 5.67 -9.20 2.13
CA LYS A 370 6.35 -8.24 3.01
C LYS A 370 5.68 -6.86 2.99
N GLU A 371 5.24 -6.41 1.82
CA GLU A 371 4.61 -5.11 1.54
C GLU A 371 3.15 -5.28 1.09
N PRO A 372 2.26 -4.27 1.14
CA PRO A 372 2.47 -2.86 1.53
C PRO A 372 1.84 -2.49 2.89
N GLY A 373 2.37 -2.99 4.00
CA GLY A 373 1.89 -2.55 5.33
C GLY A 373 0.49 -3.02 5.79
N THR A 374 -0.32 -3.65 4.94
CA THR A 374 -1.63 -4.28 5.28
C THR A 374 -1.49 -5.76 5.69
N ILE A 375 -2.62 -6.42 6.02
CA ILE A 375 -2.72 -7.86 6.33
C ILE A 375 -3.77 -8.61 5.49
N ASP A 376 -4.57 -7.88 4.72
CA ASP A 376 -5.70 -8.44 3.97
C ASP A 376 -5.29 -8.66 2.51
N PHE A 377 -4.77 -9.86 2.21
CA PHE A 377 -4.25 -10.24 0.89
C PHE A 377 -4.95 -11.48 0.31
N TRP A 378 -5.00 -11.52 -1.01
CA TRP A 378 -5.52 -12.65 -1.78
C TRP A 378 -4.69 -12.83 -3.05
N ASN A 379 -4.17 -14.04 -3.28
CA ASN A 379 -3.46 -14.38 -4.52
C ASN A 379 -4.35 -15.09 -5.55
N GLU A 380 -5.62 -15.32 -5.22
CA GLU A 380 -6.62 -15.90 -6.11
C GLU A 380 -8.04 -15.49 -5.67
N LYS A 381 -8.87 -15.10 -6.65
CA LYS A 381 -10.32 -14.89 -6.56
C LYS A 381 -10.84 -13.76 -5.65
N GLY A 382 -9.99 -12.98 -4.98
CA GLY A 382 -10.37 -11.83 -4.11
C GLY A 382 -11.34 -12.14 -2.95
N PRO A 383 -11.58 -11.22 -2.01
CA PRO A 383 -12.53 -11.45 -0.93
C PRO A 383 -13.95 -11.61 -1.47
N ASP A 384 -14.75 -12.49 -0.85
CA ASP A 384 -16.18 -12.54 -1.13
C ASP A 384 -16.92 -11.29 -0.64
N GLU A 385 -18.15 -11.10 -1.11
CA GLU A 385 -18.91 -9.87 -0.92
C GLU A 385 -19.25 -9.57 0.55
N ILE A 386 -19.31 -10.59 1.42
CA ILE A 386 -19.54 -10.41 2.86
C ILE A 386 -18.24 -9.91 3.50
N GLN A 387 -17.09 -10.50 3.15
CA GLN A 387 -15.78 -10.05 3.64
C GLN A 387 -15.45 -8.64 3.15
N ARG A 388 -15.72 -8.33 1.87
CA ARG A 388 -15.59 -7.00 1.28
C ARG A 388 -16.36 -5.94 2.10
N ALA A 389 -17.65 -6.13 2.31
CA ALA A 389 -18.48 -5.20 3.07
C ALA A 389 -18.02 -5.07 4.54
N THR A 390 -17.46 -6.12 5.13
CA THR A 390 -16.85 -6.09 6.48
C THR A 390 -15.59 -5.22 6.50
N LEU A 391 -14.73 -5.36 5.49
CA LEU A 391 -13.43 -4.68 5.42
C LEU A 391 -13.55 -3.23 4.95
N GLU A 392 -14.55 -2.87 4.15
CA GLU A 392 -14.75 -1.51 3.68
C GLU A 392 -15.39 -0.61 4.75
N ASN A 393 -16.26 -1.17 5.61
CA ASN A 393 -16.82 -0.44 6.74
C ASN A 393 -15.78 -0.29 7.88
N PRO A 394 -15.38 0.94 8.27
CA PRO A 394 -14.35 1.14 9.29
C PRO A 394 -14.66 0.52 10.66
N TRP A 395 -15.91 0.61 11.10
CA TRP A 395 -16.33 0.09 12.41
C TRP A 395 -16.36 -1.43 12.44
N LEU A 396 -16.80 -2.08 11.36
CA LEU A 396 -16.79 -3.55 11.27
C LEU A 396 -15.37 -4.09 11.12
N ARG A 397 -14.51 -3.40 10.36
CA ARG A 397 -13.08 -3.71 10.30
C ARG A 397 -12.41 -3.57 11.67
N PHE A 398 -12.78 -2.54 12.43
CA PHE A 398 -12.33 -2.34 13.80
C PHE A 398 -12.77 -3.48 14.74
N GLU A 399 -14.04 -3.91 14.68
CA GLU A 399 -14.55 -5.08 15.41
C GLU A 399 -13.74 -6.35 15.10
N ARG A 400 -13.54 -6.64 13.80
CA ARG A 400 -12.72 -7.77 13.32
C ARG A 400 -11.31 -7.71 13.89
N ASN A 401 -10.67 -6.54 13.80
CA ASN A 401 -9.30 -6.33 14.23
C ASN A 401 -9.11 -6.49 15.74
N LYS A 402 -10.08 -6.09 16.58
CA LYS A 402 -10.01 -6.36 18.03
C LYS A 402 -9.91 -7.85 18.33
N LEU A 403 -10.78 -8.64 17.73
CA LEU A 403 -10.76 -10.11 17.88
C LEU A 403 -9.47 -10.73 17.31
N LEU A 404 -8.91 -10.15 16.25
CA LEU A 404 -7.67 -10.62 15.66
C LEU A 404 -6.47 -10.33 16.59
N TRP A 405 -6.47 -9.15 17.22
CA TRP A 405 -5.42 -8.73 18.15
C TRP A 405 -5.33 -9.65 19.37
N GLU A 406 -6.46 -10.11 19.91
CA GLU A 406 -6.50 -11.12 21.00
C GLU A 406 -5.64 -12.37 20.68
N MET A 407 -5.51 -12.72 19.40
CA MET A 407 -4.76 -13.90 18.94
C MET A 407 -3.26 -13.64 18.73
N VAL A 408 -2.87 -12.39 18.49
CA VAL A 408 -1.50 -12.02 18.06
C VAL A 408 -0.83 -10.97 18.95
N ALA A 409 -1.48 -10.50 20.02
CA ALA A 409 -0.97 -9.43 20.88
C ALA A 409 0.42 -9.72 21.45
N ASP A 410 0.74 -10.99 21.72
CA ASP A 410 2.03 -11.44 22.26
C ASP A 410 3.11 -11.73 21.18
N GLY A 411 2.85 -11.31 19.93
CA GLY A 411 3.66 -11.64 18.76
C GLY A 411 3.30 -12.99 18.13
N GLY A 412 2.19 -13.61 18.56
CA GLY A 412 1.76 -14.95 18.14
C GLY A 412 2.44 -16.09 18.90
N LYS A 413 3.05 -15.81 20.06
CA LYS A 413 3.78 -16.82 20.86
C LYS A 413 2.83 -17.90 21.38
N THR A 414 1.69 -17.51 21.95
CA THR A 414 0.67 -18.44 22.45
C THR A 414 0.11 -19.32 21.33
N MET A 415 -0.13 -18.72 20.16
CA MET A 415 -0.57 -19.43 18.97
C MET A 415 0.47 -20.45 18.50
N MET A 416 1.75 -20.06 18.45
CA MET A 416 2.84 -20.97 18.09
C MET A 416 3.06 -22.07 19.13
N GLN A 417 2.90 -21.80 20.43
CA GLN A 417 2.98 -22.85 21.46
C GLN A 417 1.92 -23.95 21.25
N LYS A 418 0.68 -23.56 20.92
CA LYS A 418 -0.39 -24.51 20.57
C LYS A 418 -0.06 -25.32 19.32
N PHE A 419 0.52 -24.68 18.30
CA PHE A 419 0.97 -25.38 17.08
C PHE A 419 2.13 -26.35 17.40
N ASP A 420 3.10 -25.90 18.18
CA ASP A 420 4.30 -26.65 18.56
C ASP A 420 3.97 -27.89 19.41
N ALA A 421 2.95 -27.79 20.28
CA ALA A 421 2.45 -28.93 21.04
C ALA A 421 1.95 -30.09 20.16
N ILE A 422 1.46 -29.78 18.95
CA ILE A 422 1.04 -30.78 17.95
C ILE A 422 2.25 -31.18 17.08
N TYR A 423 3.05 -30.20 16.66
CA TYR A 423 4.18 -30.37 15.75
C TYR A 423 5.29 -31.25 16.32
N GLU A 424 5.76 -30.98 17.55
CA GLU A 424 6.92 -31.65 18.14
C GLU A 424 6.77 -33.18 18.21
N PRO A 425 5.66 -33.76 18.72
CA PRO A 425 5.50 -35.21 18.75
C PRO A 425 5.31 -35.84 17.37
N ILE A 426 4.75 -35.09 16.40
CA ILE A 426 4.38 -35.62 15.09
C ILE A 426 5.53 -35.49 14.06
N ARG A 427 6.40 -34.50 14.20
CA ARG A 427 7.47 -34.23 13.25
C ARG A 427 8.38 -35.45 12.98
N PRO A 428 8.86 -36.21 14.00
CA PRO A 428 9.67 -37.41 13.74
C PRO A 428 8.91 -38.50 12.96
N VAL A 429 7.60 -38.59 13.16
CA VAL A 429 6.73 -39.57 12.50
C VAL A 429 6.68 -39.32 10.98
N PHE A 430 6.70 -38.05 10.56
CA PHE A 430 6.73 -37.70 9.13
C PHE A 430 8.06 -38.02 8.44
N TRP A 431 9.19 -38.09 9.16
CA TRP A 431 10.43 -38.63 8.61
C TRP A 431 10.35 -40.13 8.35
N ALA A 432 9.56 -40.85 9.16
CA ALA A 432 9.40 -42.30 9.06
C ALA A 432 8.29 -42.74 8.08
N ASP A 433 7.57 -41.81 7.44
CA ASP A 433 6.45 -42.12 6.54
C ASP A 433 6.91 -42.91 5.29
N VAL A 434 6.24 -44.05 5.05
CA VAL A 434 6.73 -45.14 4.20
C VAL A 434 6.30 -45.05 2.73
N LEU A 435 5.19 -44.37 2.42
CA LEU A 435 4.65 -44.29 1.05
C LEU A 435 4.65 -42.87 0.45
N SER A 436 5.29 -41.91 1.12
CA SER A 436 5.42 -40.52 0.70
C SER A 436 6.87 -40.14 0.38
N THR A 437 7.09 -39.00 -0.29
CA THR A 437 8.46 -38.49 -0.56
C THR A 437 9.21 -38.23 0.75
N PRO A 438 10.55 -38.37 0.80
CA PRO A 438 11.33 -38.35 2.06
C PRO A 438 11.44 -36.97 2.72
N ASN A 439 10.79 -35.96 2.17
CA ASN A 439 10.85 -34.58 2.64
C ASN A 439 9.56 -34.13 3.36
N GLN A 440 8.71 -35.05 3.84
CA GLN A 440 7.45 -34.67 4.49
C GLN A 440 7.66 -33.80 5.71
N ALA A 441 8.57 -34.19 6.60
CA ALA A 441 8.87 -33.40 7.79
C ALA A 441 9.46 -32.02 7.41
N TYR A 442 10.30 -31.94 6.39
CA TYR A 442 10.78 -30.65 5.87
C TYR A 442 9.64 -29.76 5.35
N LYS A 443 8.66 -30.32 4.66
CA LYS A 443 7.48 -29.56 4.21
C LYS A 443 6.62 -29.10 5.40
N LEU A 444 6.49 -29.92 6.44
CA LEU A 444 5.87 -29.50 7.70
C LEU A 444 6.65 -28.36 8.38
N ASP A 445 8.00 -28.40 8.35
CA ASP A 445 8.85 -27.31 8.86
C ASP A 445 8.58 -25.99 8.10
N ILE A 446 8.31 -26.06 6.79
CA ILE A 446 7.91 -24.89 5.98
C ILE A 446 6.55 -24.35 6.43
N VAL A 447 5.55 -25.21 6.66
CA VAL A 447 4.23 -24.79 7.18
C VAL A 447 4.40 -24.06 8.51
N ARG A 448 5.16 -24.62 9.45
CA ARG A 448 5.48 -23.99 10.73
C ARG A 448 6.12 -22.62 10.55
N LYS A 449 7.12 -22.51 9.67
CA LYS A 449 7.83 -21.26 9.38
C LYS A 449 6.91 -20.20 8.76
N ASN A 450 6.04 -20.59 7.84
CA ASN A 450 5.10 -19.69 7.19
C ASN A 450 4.05 -19.18 8.18
N LEU A 451 3.52 -20.05 9.04
CA LEU A 451 2.56 -19.66 10.08
C LEU A 451 3.21 -18.67 11.05
N GLN A 452 4.41 -18.99 11.56
CA GLN A 452 5.15 -18.09 12.44
C GLN A 452 5.39 -16.72 11.79
N TYR A 453 5.75 -16.71 10.50
CA TYR A 453 5.92 -15.47 9.74
C TYR A 453 4.63 -14.67 9.67
N ASN A 454 3.50 -15.32 9.33
CA ASN A 454 2.21 -14.64 9.22
C ASN A 454 1.78 -14.05 10.56
N LEU A 455 1.87 -14.81 11.65
CA LEU A 455 1.54 -14.33 13.00
C LEU A 455 2.36 -13.10 13.39
N ALA A 456 3.69 -13.16 13.18
CA ALA A 456 4.58 -12.03 13.47
C ALA A 456 4.30 -10.82 12.56
N ARG A 457 3.96 -11.06 11.29
CA ARG A 457 3.61 -10.01 10.32
C ARG A 457 2.32 -9.30 10.73
N VAL A 458 1.27 -10.05 11.08
CA VAL A 458 -0.01 -9.49 11.53
C VAL A 458 0.19 -8.69 12.83
N HIS A 459 0.91 -9.24 13.81
CA HIS A 459 1.28 -8.50 15.02
C HIS A 459 2.02 -7.20 14.70
N LYS A 460 3.02 -7.23 13.81
CA LYS A 460 3.80 -6.06 13.43
C LYS A 460 2.94 -4.96 12.79
N VAL A 461 2.00 -5.31 11.91
CA VAL A 461 1.08 -4.33 11.30
C VAL A 461 0.20 -3.70 12.36
N MET A 462 -0.43 -4.55 13.18
CA MET A 462 -1.43 -4.09 14.12
C MET A 462 -0.84 -3.32 15.31
N SER A 463 0.42 -3.61 15.68
CA SER A 463 1.15 -2.89 16.72
C SER A 463 1.82 -1.61 16.23
N HIS A 464 1.88 -1.37 14.91
CA HIS A 464 2.40 -0.12 14.40
C HIS A 464 1.45 1.01 14.81
N SER A 465 1.97 2.00 15.53
CA SER A 465 1.18 3.13 16.03
C SER A 465 1.86 4.40 15.55
N SER A 466 1.26 5.09 14.59
CA SER A 466 1.78 6.37 14.12
C SER A 466 0.62 7.27 13.70
N ALA A 467 0.75 8.55 14.01
CA ALA A 467 -0.21 9.59 13.65
C ALA A 467 0.53 10.92 13.45
N ASN A 468 -0.03 11.81 12.62
CA ASN A 468 0.51 13.15 12.43
C ASN A 468 -0.52 14.19 12.84
N PHE A 469 -0.13 15.13 13.70
CA PHE A 469 -0.92 16.24 14.20
C PHE A 469 -0.35 17.55 13.65
N THR A 470 -1.17 18.31 12.94
CA THR A 470 -0.78 19.61 12.38
C THR A 470 -1.51 20.73 13.11
N TYR A 471 -0.74 21.70 13.61
CA TYR A 471 -1.21 22.97 14.16
C TYR A 471 -0.89 24.08 13.16
N LYS A 472 -1.90 24.62 12.49
CA LYS A 472 -1.76 25.70 11.52
C LYS A 472 -2.45 26.95 12.08
N LEU A 473 -1.67 27.90 12.57
CA LEU A 473 -2.20 29.20 13.02
C LEU A 473 -2.62 30.02 11.79
N GLU A 474 -3.90 30.37 11.67
CA GLU A 474 -4.42 31.06 10.47
C GLU A 474 -4.65 32.55 10.72
N SER A 475 -4.91 32.95 11.96
CA SER A 475 -5.04 34.33 12.41
C SER A 475 -4.60 34.42 13.88
N HIS A 476 -4.71 35.57 14.54
CA HIS A 476 -4.42 35.68 15.98
C HIS A 476 -5.46 34.98 16.86
N ASP A 477 -6.62 34.67 16.30
CA ASP A 477 -7.78 34.13 17.00
C ASP A 477 -8.30 32.80 16.45
N ARG A 478 -7.61 32.22 15.45
CA ARG A 478 -8.01 30.97 14.80
C ARG A 478 -6.82 30.08 14.43
N VAL A 479 -6.97 28.78 14.70
CA VAL A 479 -6.06 27.71 14.30
C VAL A 479 -6.85 26.60 13.61
N ALA A 480 -6.30 26.05 12.53
CA ALA A 480 -6.72 24.78 11.98
C ALA A 480 -5.86 23.64 12.57
N LEU A 481 -6.53 22.63 13.11
CA LEU A 481 -5.93 21.42 13.66
C LEU A 481 -6.26 20.24 12.74
N GLU A 482 -5.26 19.48 12.30
CA GLU A 482 -5.47 18.27 11.48
C GLU A 482 -4.79 17.08 12.14
N LEU A 483 -5.51 15.98 12.34
CA LEU A 483 -4.94 14.72 12.83
C LEU A 483 -5.13 13.62 11.79
N ALA A 484 -4.02 13.08 11.29
CA ALA A 484 -3.98 11.99 10.33
C ALA A 484 -3.50 10.70 11.01
N SER A 485 -4.28 9.62 10.90
CA SER A 485 -3.83 8.28 11.30
C SER A 485 -2.96 7.68 10.19
N LEU A 486 -1.75 7.25 10.56
CA LEU A 486 -0.77 6.67 9.63
C LEU A 486 -0.59 5.16 9.82
N ASN A 487 -1.54 4.51 10.50
CA ASN A 487 -1.45 3.09 10.85
C ASN A 487 -2.72 2.31 10.49
N PHE A 488 -2.57 0.98 10.35
CA PHE A 488 -3.63 0.07 9.90
C PHE A 488 -4.83 -0.01 10.86
N CYS A 489 -4.59 0.11 12.16
CA CYS A 489 -5.62 -0.07 13.18
C CYS A 489 -6.44 1.19 13.46
N GLY A 490 -5.95 2.36 13.03
CA GLY A 490 -6.53 3.65 13.36
C GLY A 490 -6.00 4.20 14.68
N THR A 491 -6.37 5.45 14.94
CA THR A 491 -5.93 6.23 16.09
C THR A 491 -7.12 6.56 16.97
N LYS A 492 -7.03 6.28 18.27
CA LYS A 492 -7.95 6.83 19.28
C LYS A 492 -7.33 8.09 19.89
N LEU A 493 -7.95 9.23 19.64
CA LEU A 493 -7.59 10.51 20.23
C LEU A 493 -8.26 10.65 21.60
N GLN A 494 -7.51 11.06 22.61
CA GLN A 494 -8.00 11.22 23.98
C GLN A 494 -7.93 12.65 24.49
N GLU A 495 -6.80 13.33 24.27
CA GLU A 495 -6.61 14.71 24.73
C GLU A 495 -5.67 15.46 23.78
N ILE A 496 -5.95 16.75 23.60
CA ILE A 496 -5.00 17.73 23.07
C ILE A 496 -4.85 18.81 24.15
N GLN A 497 -3.62 19.00 24.61
CA GLN A 497 -3.25 20.09 25.51
C GLN A 497 -2.40 21.09 24.74
N ILE A 498 -2.75 22.37 24.84
CA ILE A 498 -2.01 23.48 24.22
C ILE A 498 -1.66 24.47 25.32
N SER A 499 -0.39 24.80 25.48
CA SER A 499 0.10 25.82 26.41
C SER A 499 1.13 26.71 25.74
N ASP A 500 1.14 27.99 26.10
CA ASP A 500 2.07 28.96 25.56
C ASP A 500 2.80 29.66 26.72
N THR A 501 4.14 29.54 26.71
CA THR A 501 5.01 30.06 27.76
C THR A 501 5.42 31.52 27.54
N LEU A 502 5.22 32.05 26.33
CA LEU A 502 5.55 33.42 25.95
C LEU A 502 4.30 34.31 25.94
N PHE A 503 3.13 33.73 25.69
CA PHE A 503 1.85 34.42 25.64
C PHE A 503 0.80 33.65 26.45
N THR A 504 0.26 34.29 27.50
CA THR A 504 -0.72 33.62 28.37
C THR A 504 -2.05 33.42 27.64
N LEU A 505 -2.42 32.15 27.42
CA LEU A 505 -3.76 31.77 26.97
C LEU A 505 -4.78 32.09 28.06
N GLU A 506 -5.79 32.90 27.72
CA GLU A 506 -6.85 33.32 28.64
C GLU A 506 -8.22 33.31 27.94
N GLY A 507 -9.29 33.23 28.74
CA GLY A 507 -10.66 33.28 28.25
C GLY A 507 -11.20 31.95 27.72
N GLU A 508 -12.29 32.03 26.96
CA GLU A 508 -13.02 30.89 26.40
C GLU A 508 -12.53 30.55 24.98
N TYR A 509 -12.39 29.26 24.71
CA TYR A 509 -12.03 28.69 23.42
C TYR A 509 -13.10 27.74 22.92
N ARG A 510 -13.34 27.74 21.62
CA ARG A 510 -14.35 26.90 20.96
C ARG A 510 -13.70 26.08 19.86
N LEU A 511 -13.94 24.77 19.92
CA LEU A 511 -13.46 23.78 18.96
C LEU A 511 -14.60 23.36 18.04
N TYR A 512 -14.39 23.49 16.74
CA TYR A 512 -15.34 23.09 15.69
C TYR A 512 -14.77 21.95 14.86
N GLU A 513 -15.63 21.10 14.33
CA GLU A 513 -15.28 20.08 13.34
C GLU A 513 -15.55 20.58 11.93
N ASP A 514 -14.57 20.45 11.02
CA ASP A 514 -14.73 20.69 9.58
C ASP A 514 -15.68 19.63 8.98
N SER A 515 -16.98 19.84 9.15
CA SER A 515 -18.00 18.80 8.98
C SER A 515 -18.31 18.55 7.51
N ASN A 516 -18.10 19.56 6.67
CA ASN A 516 -18.24 19.49 5.22
C ASN A 516 -16.90 19.27 4.49
N ASN A 517 -15.78 19.15 5.24
CA ASN A 517 -14.41 18.94 4.74
C ASN A 517 -13.95 20.02 3.72
N ASN A 518 -14.45 21.24 3.83
CA ASN A 518 -14.13 22.31 2.88
C ASN A 518 -12.86 23.11 3.28
N GLY A 519 -12.33 22.85 4.48
CA GLY A 519 -11.14 23.51 5.01
C GLY A 519 -11.35 24.97 5.44
N LYS A 520 -12.59 25.38 5.70
CA LYS A 520 -12.97 26.72 6.14
C LYS A 520 -13.94 26.61 7.31
N LEU A 521 -13.71 27.41 8.35
CA LEU A 521 -14.67 27.54 9.44
C LEU A 521 -15.93 28.28 8.95
N ASP A 522 -17.07 27.60 8.87
CA ASP A 522 -18.34 28.19 8.48
C ASP A 522 -19.55 27.67 9.30
N LYS A 523 -20.77 27.98 8.85
CA LYS A 523 -22.01 27.65 9.57
C LYS A 523 -22.38 26.16 9.54
N GLU A 524 -21.77 25.39 8.65
CA GLU A 524 -21.99 23.95 8.50
C GLU A 524 -21.11 23.15 9.48
N ASP A 525 -20.15 23.80 10.12
CA ASP A 525 -19.24 23.18 11.07
C ASP A 525 -19.84 23.04 12.47
N ALA A 526 -19.84 21.81 12.97
CA ALA A 526 -20.38 21.50 14.29
C ALA A 526 -19.41 21.96 15.40
N LEU A 527 -19.94 22.71 16.38
CA LEU A 527 -19.23 22.96 17.63
C LEU A 527 -19.07 21.65 18.42
N LEU A 528 -17.84 21.21 18.62
CA LEU A 528 -17.50 19.99 19.37
C LEU A 528 -17.41 20.25 20.87
N GLN A 529 -16.69 21.30 21.26
CA GLN A 529 -16.37 21.56 22.66
C GLN A 529 -16.15 23.07 22.89
N THR A 530 -16.52 23.53 24.07
CA THR A 530 -16.09 24.82 24.63
C THR A 530 -15.25 24.55 25.87
N THR A 531 -14.13 25.27 26.02
CA THR A 531 -13.20 25.11 27.15
C THR A 531 -12.66 26.47 27.58
N VAL A 532 -12.31 26.62 28.85
CA VAL A 532 -11.76 27.86 29.40
C VAL A 532 -10.31 27.62 29.73
N ALA A 533 -9.42 28.53 29.33
CA ALA A 533 -8.00 28.40 29.67
C ALA A 533 -7.79 28.46 31.18
N GLN A 534 -6.96 27.54 31.70
CA GLN A 534 -6.57 27.46 33.10
C GLN A 534 -5.04 27.40 33.15
N ASP A 535 -4.43 28.24 34.00
CA ASP A 535 -2.97 28.32 34.18
C ASP A 535 -2.18 28.47 32.86
N GLY A 536 -2.73 29.23 31.90
CA GLY A 536 -2.10 29.45 30.59
C GLY A 536 -2.18 28.26 29.63
N ALA A 537 -3.02 27.27 29.92
CA ALA A 537 -3.21 26.09 29.09
C ALA A 537 -4.68 25.84 28.72
N ILE A 538 -4.90 25.21 27.57
CA ILE A 538 -6.19 24.74 27.09
C ILE A 538 -6.13 23.22 27.02
N ARG A 539 -7.18 22.56 27.53
CA ARG A 539 -7.36 21.10 27.41
C ARG A 539 -8.64 20.79 26.63
N LEU A 540 -8.49 19.95 25.61
CA LEU A 540 -9.56 19.45 24.75
C LEU A 540 -9.61 17.93 24.89
N THR A 541 -10.77 17.37 25.22
CA THR A 541 -10.91 15.94 25.54
C THR A 541 -11.77 15.24 24.50
N PHE A 542 -11.40 14.00 24.18
CA PHE A 542 -11.96 13.26 23.06
C PHE A 542 -12.24 11.79 23.44
N ASP A 543 -13.31 11.24 22.89
CA ASP A 543 -13.51 9.80 22.72
C ASP A 543 -13.68 9.50 21.22
N ARG A 544 -12.65 9.82 20.44
CA ARG A 544 -12.74 9.86 18.97
C ARG A 544 -11.81 8.84 18.32
N TYR A 545 -12.36 8.09 17.39
CA TYR A 545 -11.65 7.13 16.56
C TYR A 545 -11.42 7.71 15.17
N ILE A 546 -10.19 7.65 14.69
CA ILE A 546 -9.78 8.08 13.36
C ILE A 546 -9.26 6.84 12.65
N PHE A 547 -10.13 6.22 11.86
CA PHE A 547 -9.80 5.00 11.13
C PHE A 547 -9.14 5.34 9.78
N PRO A 548 -8.17 4.55 9.33
CA PRO A 548 -7.64 4.70 7.99
C PRO A 548 -8.72 4.41 6.96
N GLU A 549 -8.66 5.11 5.83
CA GLU A 549 -9.40 4.70 4.64
C GLU A 549 -8.76 3.44 4.04
N VAL A 550 -9.53 2.66 3.30
CA VAL A 550 -9.00 1.49 2.58
C VAL A 550 -9.44 1.50 1.14
N LYS A 551 -8.57 1.05 0.24
CA LYS A 551 -8.87 0.92 -1.18
C LYS A 551 -8.51 -0.47 -1.68
N TYR A 552 -9.47 -1.14 -2.30
CA TYR A 552 -9.22 -2.41 -2.98
C TYR A 552 -8.34 -2.19 -4.21
N THR A 553 -7.24 -2.92 -4.31
CA THR A 553 -6.30 -2.83 -5.42
C THR A 553 -5.61 -4.18 -5.64
N GLY A 554 -4.78 -4.28 -6.69
CA GLY A 554 -3.93 -5.44 -6.90
C GLY A 554 -2.66 -5.13 -7.68
N ALA A 555 -1.56 -5.78 -7.27
CA ALA A 555 -0.24 -5.57 -7.84
C ALA A 555 0.63 -6.83 -7.78
N PRO A 556 1.61 -6.99 -8.69
CA PRO A 556 2.65 -8.00 -8.55
C PRO A 556 3.60 -7.65 -7.38
N ILE A 557 3.65 -8.51 -6.37
CA ILE A 557 4.57 -8.42 -5.22
C ILE A 557 5.33 -9.73 -5.11
N GLU A 558 6.66 -9.67 -5.10
CA GLU A 558 7.53 -10.86 -5.06
C GLU A 558 7.23 -11.88 -6.20
N ASN A 559 6.94 -11.39 -7.41
CA ASN A 559 6.56 -12.18 -8.61
C ASN A 559 5.23 -12.95 -8.50
N VAL A 560 4.38 -12.61 -7.53
CA VAL A 560 3.03 -13.15 -7.39
C VAL A 560 2.05 -11.98 -7.49
N TYR A 561 0.97 -12.14 -8.25
CA TYR A 561 -0.09 -11.14 -8.28
C TYR A 561 -0.90 -11.25 -6.99
N TRP A 562 -1.03 -10.12 -6.28
CA TRP A 562 -1.83 -10.03 -5.07
C TRP A 562 -2.92 -9.00 -5.25
N GLU A 563 -4.14 -9.36 -4.89
CA GLU A 563 -5.23 -8.44 -4.57
C GLU A 563 -5.19 -8.13 -3.07
N TYR A 564 -5.41 -6.89 -2.67
CA TYR A 564 -5.38 -6.48 -1.26
C TYR A 564 -6.14 -5.17 -1.00
N TYR A 565 -6.43 -4.90 0.28
CA TYR A 565 -6.87 -3.58 0.71
C TYR A 565 -5.68 -2.74 1.13
N ASP A 566 -5.35 -1.74 0.32
CA ASP A 566 -4.34 -0.75 0.65
C ASP A 566 -4.87 0.20 1.73
N THR A 567 -4.01 0.58 2.66
CA THR A 567 -4.35 1.41 3.81
C THR A 567 -3.95 2.84 3.54
N MET A 568 -4.93 3.72 3.48
CA MET A 568 -4.78 5.15 3.24
C MET A 568 -4.89 5.93 4.57
N SER A 569 -4.32 7.13 4.63
CA SER A 569 -4.41 7.95 5.84
C SER A 569 -5.84 8.41 6.08
N GLY A 570 -6.42 8.06 7.23
CA GLY A 570 -7.66 8.67 7.70
C GLY A 570 -7.37 10.01 8.36
N ARG A 571 -8.17 11.04 8.10
CA ARG A 571 -7.93 12.40 8.58
C ARG A 571 -9.16 12.99 9.25
N VAL A 572 -8.93 13.83 10.24
CA VAL A 572 -9.94 14.73 10.79
C VAL A 572 -9.36 16.14 10.85
N ARG A 573 -10.15 17.13 10.44
CA ARG A 573 -9.82 18.54 10.59
C ARG A 573 -10.77 19.21 11.58
N MET A 574 -10.22 20.08 12.39
CA MET A 574 -10.93 20.86 13.39
C MET A 574 -10.44 22.32 13.36
N PHE A 575 -11.26 23.24 13.86
CA PHE A 575 -10.89 24.64 14.03
C PHE A 575 -10.98 25.02 15.49
N LEU A 576 -9.91 25.56 16.03
CA LEU A 576 -9.89 26.14 17.37
C LEU A 576 -9.98 27.66 17.23
N THR A 577 -10.90 28.26 17.97
CA THR A 577 -11.07 29.73 18.04
C THR A 577 -10.94 30.22 19.47
N GLY A 578 -10.41 31.42 19.64
CA GLY A 578 -10.13 32.05 20.93
C GLY A 578 -8.84 32.85 20.85
N LYS A 579 -8.34 33.42 21.95
CA LYS A 579 -7.16 34.28 21.93
C LYS A 579 -5.86 33.45 21.81
N LEU A 580 -5.50 33.01 20.60
CA LEU A 580 -4.47 31.98 20.37
C LEU A 580 -3.06 32.52 20.15
N ALA A 581 -2.93 33.79 19.75
CA ALA A 581 -1.65 34.46 19.60
C ALA A 581 -1.82 35.99 19.72
N PRO A 582 -0.72 36.74 19.92
CA PRO A 582 -0.75 38.20 19.81
C PRO A 582 -1.20 38.66 18.42
N VAL A 583 -1.94 39.79 18.37
CA VAL A 583 -2.38 40.43 17.11
C VAL A 583 -1.16 40.86 16.26
N LEU A 584 -0.11 41.36 16.92
CA LEU A 584 1.16 41.72 16.29
C LEU A 584 2.20 40.65 16.60
N ARG A 585 2.66 39.92 15.58
CA ARG A 585 3.70 38.89 15.72
C ARG A 585 4.47 38.67 14.41
N SER A 586 5.64 38.06 14.52
CA SER A 586 6.48 37.63 13.40
C SER A 586 6.43 36.11 13.27
N PRO A 587 5.89 35.56 12.17
CA PRO A 587 5.86 34.13 11.83
C PRO A 587 7.20 33.50 11.48
N LEU A 588 8.20 34.30 11.14
CA LEU A 588 9.59 33.84 11.02
C LEU A 588 10.24 33.66 12.40
N ASN A 589 9.80 34.44 13.39
CA ASN A 589 10.25 34.35 14.78
C ASN A 589 9.17 33.75 15.69
N TRP A 590 8.18 33.07 15.12
CA TRP A 590 7.09 32.51 15.89
C TRP A 590 7.57 31.22 16.54
N VAL A 591 7.52 31.20 17.86
CA VAL A 591 7.73 29.99 18.63
C VAL A 591 6.37 29.31 18.75
N PRO A 592 6.20 28.07 18.27
CA PRO A 592 4.95 27.36 18.42
C PRO A 592 4.60 27.17 19.90
N PRO A 593 3.31 27.13 20.27
CA PRO A 593 2.92 26.73 21.61
C PRO A 593 3.42 25.31 21.89
N THR A 594 3.60 24.99 23.17
CA THR A 594 3.78 23.60 23.59
C THR A 594 2.47 22.86 23.35
N ILE A 595 2.55 21.74 22.62
CA ILE A 595 1.41 20.92 22.27
C ILE A 595 1.70 19.50 22.74
N GLU A 596 0.77 18.93 23.49
CA GLU A 596 0.78 17.52 23.86
C GLU A 596 -0.47 16.85 23.30
N VAL A 597 -0.27 15.72 22.60
CA VAL A 597 -1.36 14.94 22.03
C VAL A 597 -1.36 13.56 22.67
N ALA A 598 -2.38 13.28 23.48
CA ALA A 598 -2.62 11.96 24.03
C ALA A 598 -3.44 11.14 23.03
N ALA A 599 -2.77 10.21 22.36
CA ALA A 599 -3.39 9.29 21.43
C ALA A 599 -2.88 7.87 21.65
N MET A 600 -3.64 6.88 21.19
CA MET A 600 -3.24 5.48 21.19
C MET A 600 -3.66 4.80 19.89
N ASN A 601 -2.99 3.70 19.56
CA ASN A 601 -3.48 2.79 18.53
C ASN A 601 -4.86 2.27 18.95
N ALA A 602 -5.85 2.39 18.06
CA ALA A 602 -7.25 2.12 18.39
C ALA A 602 -7.51 0.66 18.78
N VAL A 603 -6.71 -0.28 18.28
CA VAL A 603 -6.89 -1.73 18.50
C VAL A 603 -5.92 -2.25 19.56
N SER A 604 -4.63 -1.98 19.42
CA SER A 604 -3.62 -2.51 20.36
C SER A 604 -3.60 -1.77 21.70
N GLY A 605 -4.13 -0.54 21.74
CA GLY A 605 -4.11 0.32 22.92
C GLY A 605 -2.73 0.88 23.24
N PHE A 606 -1.72 0.67 22.39
CA PHE A 606 -0.39 1.21 22.62
C PHE A 606 -0.39 2.75 22.56
N PRO A 607 0.16 3.42 23.59
CA PRO A 607 0.20 4.88 23.62
C PRO A 607 1.15 5.41 22.54
N MET A 608 0.78 6.56 21.98
CA MET A 608 1.56 7.29 20.98
C MET A 608 1.98 8.64 21.56
N PRO A 609 3.13 8.71 22.27
CA PRO A 609 3.64 9.97 22.79
C PRO A 609 3.82 10.99 21.66
N SER A 610 3.56 12.26 21.96
CA SER A 610 3.70 13.33 20.97
C SER A 610 5.14 13.87 20.88
N MET A 611 5.57 14.24 19.68
CA MET A 611 6.90 14.76 19.41
C MET A 611 6.84 15.80 18.30
N PHE A 612 7.46 16.97 18.49
CA PHE A 612 7.63 17.94 17.41
C PHE A 612 8.57 17.39 16.33
N ILE A 613 8.16 17.55 15.07
CA ILE A 613 8.91 17.17 13.87
C ILE A 613 8.90 18.33 12.88
N SER A 614 9.94 18.42 12.04
CA SER A 614 9.96 19.40 10.94
C SER A 614 8.79 19.16 9.98
N GLN A 615 8.42 20.20 9.23
CA GLN A 615 7.44 20.09 8.13
C GLN A 615 7.87 19.11 7.02
N THR A 616 9.12 18.66 7.01
CA THR A 616 9.70 17.75 6.02
C THR A 616 9.99 16.34 6.56
N ASP A 617 9.93 16.14 7.88
CA ASP A 617 10.44 14.91 8.50
C ASP A 617 9.36 13.84 8.64
N ALA A 618 9.58 12.64 8.12
CA ALA A 618 8.64 11.54 8.32
C ALA A 618 8.42 11.26 9.81
N THR A 619 7.15 11.11 10.22
CA THR A 619 6.80 10.78 11.60
C THR A 619 7.41 9.42 12.00
N PRO A 620 8.16 9.33 13.10
CA PRO A 620 8.65 8.07 13.60
C PRO A 620 7.52 7.07 13.92
N ALA A 621 7.89 5.78 14.00
CA ALA A 621 6.97 4.77 14.51
C ALA A 621 6.78 4.96 16.03
N GLN A 622 5.60 4.58 16.54
CA GLN A 622 5.19 4.65 17.95
C GLN A 622 5.10 6.09 18.50
N CYS A 623 4.76 7.08 17.67
CA CYS A 623 4.54 8.45 18.15
C CYS A 623 3.45 9.19 17.38
N THR A 624 3.00 10.30 17.97
CA THR A 624 2.23 11.33 17.29
C THR A 624 3.18 12.46 16.89
N GLY A 625 3.51 12.58 15.61
CA GLY A 625 4.30 13.71 15.12
C GLY A 625 3.50 14.99 15.21
N ILE A 626 4.08 16.06 15.74
CA ILE A 626 3.49 17.40 15.78
C ILE A 626 4.24 18.27 14.80
N THR A 627 3.50 18.83 13.86
CA THR A 627 3.99 19.93 13.04
C THR A 627 3.20 21.17 13.37
N ALA A 628 3.88 22.25 13.73
CA ALA A 628 3.25 23.52 14.06
C ALA A 628 3.87 24.64 13.23
N PHE A 629 3.04 25.46 12.60
CA PHE A 629 3.51 26.61 11.84
C PHE A 629 2.47 27.74 11.85
N ASP A 630 2.98 28.95 11.69
CA ASP A 630 2.17 30.13 11.53
C ASP A 630 1.94 30.43 10.05
N ALA A 631 0.71 30.17 9.61
CA ALA A 631 0.22 30.44 8.26
C ALA A 631 -0.61 31.71 8.20
N SER A 632 -0.71 32.47 9.30
CA SER A 632 -1.34 33.77 9.26
C SER A 632 -0.49 34.67 8.41
N ALA A 633 -1.11 35.45 7.51
CA ALA A 633 -0.39 36.42 6.70
C ALA A 633 0.33 37.40 7.63
N PRO A 634 1.66 37.41 7.68
CA PRO A 634 2.31 38.24 8.65
C PRO A 634 2.98 39.44 8.06
N PHE A 635 3.38 40.33 8.96
CA PHE A 635 4.34 41.39 8.71
C PHE A 635 3.78 42.61 7.96
N ASP A 636 3.20 43.53 8.72
CA ASP A 636 3.35 44.94 8.40
C ASP A 636 3.41 45.70 9.72
N LEU A 637 4.61 45.81 10.28
CA LEU A 637 4.90 46.91 11.21
C LEU A 637 4.62 48.19 10.40
N GLU A 638 3.59 48.92 10.81
CA GLU A 638 2.85 49.87 9.96
C GLU A 638 3.73 50.59 8.92
N ALA A 639 3.39 50.40 7.64
CA ALA A 639 3.95 51.21 6.56
C ALA A 639 4.01 52.70 6.93
N PRO A 640 5.13 53.39 6.62
CA PRO A 640 5.27 54.78 6.98
C PRO A 640 4.11 55.63 6.44
N ASN A 641 3.48 56.43 7.31
CA ASN A 641 2.36 57.29 6.95
C ASN A 641 2.80 58.75 6.82
N TYR A 642 3.57 59.05 5.77
CA TYR A 642 3.95 60.42 5.43
C TYR A 642 3.66 60.73 3.95
N THR A 643 3.44 62.02 3.64
CA THR A 643 3.00 62.47 2.30
C THR A 643 4.11 62.36 1.26
N ARG A 644 3.74 62.45 -0.04
CA ARG A 644 4.69 62.53 -1.15
C ARG A 644 5.75 63.61 -0.93
N GLU A 645 5.35 64.78 -0.49
CA GLU A 645 6.25 65.92 -0.24
C GLU A 645 7.22 65.62 0.91
N GLN A 646 6.75 64.95 1.97
CA GLN A 646 7.59 64.52 3.08
C GLN A 646 8.59 63.42 2.67
N PHE A 647 8.20 62.52 1.76
CA PHE A 647 9.10 61.53 1.16
C PHE A 647 10.18 62.22 0.32
N LEU A 648 9.80 63.12 -0.60
CA LEU A 648 10.71 63.82 -1.49
C LEU A 648 11.72 64.71 -0.73
N ALA A 649 11.31 65.30 0.40
CA ALA A 649 12.21 66.08 1.25
C ALA A 649 13.33 65.23 1.87
N LYS A 650 13.11 63.93 2.06
CA LYS A 650 14.11 62.99 2.64
C LYS A 650 14.94 62.28 1.57
N HIS A 651 14.40 62.10 0.36
CA HIS A 651 15.01 61.32 -0.70
C HIS A 651 15.19 62.16 -1.96
N PRO A 652 16.24 63.02 -2.02
CA PRO A 652 16.45 63.96 -3.12
C PRO A 652 16.77 63.30 -4.47
N GLN A 653 17.07 62.00 -4.47
CA GLN A 653 17.25 61.21 -5.69
C GLN A 653 15.93 60.90 -6.42
N PHE A 654 14.78 61.17 -5.81
CA PHE A 654 13.46 61.06 -6.42
C PHE A 654 12.92 62.43 -6.83
N SER A 655 12.01 62.45 -7.80
CA SER A 655 11.27 63.66 -8.19
C SER A 655 9.77 63.38 -8.30
N PRO A 656 8.88 64.39 -8.28
CA PRO A 656 7.47 64.16 -8.55
C PRO A 656 7.26 63.60 -9.96
N SER A 657 6.43 62.57 -10.11
CA SER A 657 6.10 62.06 -11.44
C SER A 657 5.26 63.06 -12.22
N GLN A 658 5.65 63.33 -13.47
CA GLN A 658 4.86 64.17 -14.38
C GLN A 658 3.72 63.40 -15.06
N GLU A 659 3.87 62.09 -15.23
CA GLU A 659 2.90 61.24 -15.94
C GLU A 659 1.83 60.66 -15.01
N ARG A 660 2.15 60.50 -13.71
CA ARG A 660 1.25 59.95 -12.71
C ARG A 660 1.14 60.88 -11.49
N PRO A 661 0.09 61.72 -11.41
CA PRO A 661 -0.15 62.59 -10.26
C PRO A 661 -0.13 61.81 -8.94
N GLY A 662 0.57 62.33 -7.93
CA GLY A 662 0.72 61.69 -6.62
C GLY A 662 1.86 60.67 -6.52
N ALA A 663 2.48 60.26 -7.63
CA ALA A 663 3.63 59.36 -7.63
C ALA A 663 4.97 60.09 -7.49
N VAL A 664 6.00 59.33 -7.11
CA VAL A 664 7.41 59.72 -7.19
C VAL A 664 8.09 58.94 -8.30
N GLU A 665 9.06 59.56 -8.98
CA GLU A 665 9.76 58.97 -10.11
C GLU A 665 11.29 58.96 -9.94
N LEU A 666 11.89 57.91 -10.48
CA LEU A 666 13.33 57.82 -10.78
C LEU A 666 13.53 57.94 -12.29
N LYS A 667 14.55 58.71 -12.70
CA LYS A 667 14.89 58.91 -14.12
C LYS A 667 16.39 59.16 -14.33
N GLY A 668 16.90 58.71 -15.47
CA GLY A 668 18.31 58.86 -15.83
C GLY A 668 19.22 57.92 -15.03
N LYS A 669 20.43 58.37 -14.70
CA LYS A 669 21.36 57.59 -13.86
C LYS A 669 21.14 57.91 -12.39
N VAL A 670 20.74 56.92 -11.59
CA VAL A 670 20.44 57.10 -10.17
C VAL A 670 21.23 56.09 -9.34
N THR A 671 21.80 56.54 -8.23
CA THR A 671 22.41 55.67 -7.22
C THR A 671 21.68 55.79 -5.90
N ILE A 672 21.25 54.66 -5.33
CA ILE A 672 20.65 54.58 -4.00
C ILE A 672 21.65 53.89 -3.07
N ALA A 673 22.11 54.63 -2.06
CA ALA A 673 23.15 54.19 -1.13
C ALA A 673 22.61 53.65 0.21
N GLU A 674 21.33 53.85 0.48
CA GLU A 674 20.66 53.42 1.71
C GLU A 674 19.27 52.89 1.39
N THR A 675 18.73 52.04 2.27
CA THR A 675 17.39 51.49 2.12
C THR A 675 16.33 52.61 2.05
N VAL A 676 15.45 52.52 1.05
CA VAL A 676 14.35 53.47 0.84
C VAL A 676 13.02 52.76 0.96
N ILE A 677 12.10 53.33 1.75
CA ILE A 677 10.75 52.82 1.95
C ILE A 677 9.74 53.83 1.42
N ILE A 678 9.02 53.48 0.34
CA ILE A 678 7.98 54.31 -0.27
C ILE A 678 6.64 54.05 0.44
N PRO A 679 5.91 55.09 0.92
CA PRO A 679 4.71 54.94 1.73
C PRO A 679 3.46 54.48 0.95
N LYS A 680 2.43 53.97 1.65
CA LYS A 680 1.20 53.32 1.11
C LYS A 680 0.44 54.10 0.02
N ASN A 681 0.49 55.43 0.07
CA ASN A 681 -0.27 56.31 -0.80
C ASN A 681 0.58 57.00 -1.88
N VAL A 682 1.82 56.56 -2.06
CA VAL A 682 2.76 57.16 -3.02
C VAL A 682 3.26 56.08 -3.97
N PRO A 683 2.73 55.99 -5.20
CA PRO A 683 3.24 55.05 -6.19
C PRO A 683 4.69 55.38 -6.59
N LEU A 684 5.49 54.34 -6.84
CA LEU A 684 6.82 54.46 -7.41
C LEU A 684 6.77 54.28 -8.92
N VAL A 685 7.31 55.23 -9.67
CA VAL A 685 7.50 55.16 -11.13
C VAL A 685 9.00 55.10 -11.43
N ILE A 686 9.42 54.19 -12.31
CA ILE A 686 10.77 54.16 -12.86
C ILE A 686 10.64 54.42 -14.36
N GLN A 687 11.20 55.54 -14.82
CA GLN A 687 11.02 56.05 -16.18
C GLN A 687 11.82 55.24 -17.21
N PRO A 688 11.39 55.17 -18.49
CA PRO A 688 12.15 54.49 -19.55
C PRO A 688 13.60 54.97 -19.66
N GLY A 689 14.53 54.03 -19.82
CA GLY A 689 15.96 54.32 -19.94
C GLY A 689 16.67 54.67 -18.64
N THR A 690 16.02 54.46 -17.48
CA THR A 690 16.65 54.65 -16.17
C THR A 690 17.70 53.57 -15.92
N ASP A 691 18.84 53.99 -15.40
CA ASP A 691 19.98 53.17 -14.99
C ASP A 691 20.14 53.32 -13.47
N LEU A 692 19.55 52.40 -12.72
CA LEU A 692 19.42 52.42 -11.27
C LEU A 692 20.44 51.50 -10.63
N THR A 693 21.43 52.10 -9.97
CA THR A 693 22.42 51.39 -9.17
C THR A 693 22.01 51.34 -7.69
N LEU A 694 21.91 50.14 -7.12
CA LEU A 694 21.70 49.92 -5.69
C LEU A 694 23.02 49.51 -5.04
N LYS A 695 23.40 50.18 -3.94
CA LYS A 695 24.60 49.80 -3.16
C LYS A 695 24.40 48.46 -2.42
N PRO A 696 25.48 47.80 -1.99
CA PRO A 696 25.40 46.55 -1.25
C PRO A 696 24.41 46.62 -0.08
N ARG A 697 23.58 45.58 0.06
CA ARG A 697 22.57 45.43 1.12
C ARG A 697 21.42 46.45 1.12
N VAL A 698 21.30 47.30 0.10
CA VAL A 698 20.18 48.24 -0.03
C VAL A 698 18.89 47.50 -0.35
N VAL A 699 17.80 47.95 0.27
CA VAL A 699 16.43 47.53 -0.08
C VAL A 699 15.65 48.72 -0.63
N LEU A 700 14.95 48.53 -1.74
CA LEU A 700 13.97 49.48 -2.27
C LEU A 700 12.57 48.91 -2.07
N LEU A 701 11.88 49.30 -1.01
CA LEU A 701 10.58 48.75 -0.60
C LEU A 701 9.45 49.73 -0.91
N SER A 702 8.47 49.34 -1.72
CA SER A 702 7.28 50.15 -2.01
C SER A 702 6.00 49.58 -1.42
N TYR A 703 5.30 50.39 -0.63
CA TYR A 703 3.92 50.12 -0.22
C TYR A 703 2.87 50.73 -1.16
N GLY A 704 3.26 51.68 -2.01
CA GLY A 704 2.35 52.42 -2.89
C GLY A 704 2.19 51.83 -4.31
N GLY A 705 2.84 50.70 -4.58
CA GLY A 705 2.89 50.07 -5.91
C GLY A 705 4.16 50.43 -6.68
N LEU A 706 4.35 49.80 -7.83
CA LEU A 706 5.52 50.00 -8.69
C LEU A 706 5.11 49.97 -10.17
N TYR A 707 5.61 50.97 -10.90
CA TYR A 707 5.44 51.14 -12.34
C TYR A 707 6.82 51.31 -12.97
N SER A 708 7.46 50.20 -13.30
CA SER A 708 8.74 50.15 -14.03
C SER A 708 8.45 49.85 -15.48
N ILE A 709 8.18 50.88 -16.29
CA ILE A 709 7.69 50.71 -17.65
C ILE A 709 8.74 51.26 -18.62
N GLY A 710 9.65 50.38 -19.06
CA GLY A 710 10.62 50.67 -20.10
C GLY A 710 10.06 50.48 -21.52
N THR A 711 10.95 50.61 -22.50
CA THR A 711 10.69 50.27 -23.92
C THR A 711 11.83 49.43 -24.47
N ALA A 712 11.65 48.76 -25.60
CA ALA A 712 12.73 48.01 -26.24
C ALA A 712 13.95 48.90 -26.56
N GLU A 713 13.74 50.15 -26.96
CA GLU A 713 14.79 51.12 -27.28
C GLU A 713 15.40 51.77 -26.03
N LYS A 714 14.64 51.86 -24.94
CA LYS A 714 15.05 52.44 -23.66
C LYS A 714 14.65 51.52 -22.51
N PRO A 715 15.33 50.37 -22.35
CA PRO A 715 15.07 49.47 -21.24
C PRO A 715 15.50 50.12 -19.92
N ILE A 716 14.83 49.73 -18.84
CA ILE A 716 15.22 50.10 -17.47
C ILE A 716 16.24 49.08 -16.98
N LYS A 717 17.29 49.53 -16.29
CA LYS A 717 18.31 48.66 -15.68
C LYS A 717 18.33 48.89 -14.18
N ILE A 718 18.25 47.81 -13.41
CA ILE A 718 18.35 47.82 -11.95
C ILE A 718 19.44 46.82 -11.58
N HIS A 719 20.53 47.31 -11.02
CA HIS A 719 21.73 46.50 -10.83
C HIS A 719 22.57 46.90 -9.61
N GLY A 720 23.47 46.01 -9.19
CA GLY A 720 24.44 46.28 -8.13
C GLY A 720 25.53 47.26 -8.55
N ASP A 721 26.38 47.68 -7.62
CA ASP A 721 27.38 48.73 -7.88
C ASP A 721 28.68 48.26 -8.53
N GLY A 722 28.74 46.98 -8.92
CA GLY A 722 29.91 46.35 -9.53
C GLY A 722 31.01 45.94 -8.55
N SER A 723 30.78 46.06 -7.23
CA SER A 723 31.73 45.60 -6.21
C SER A 723 31.80 44.07 -6.06
N GLY A 724 30.79 43.35 -6.57
CA GLY A 724 30.61 41.91 -6.35
C GLY A 724 29.79 41.57 -5.11
N GLU A 725 29.46 42.55 -4.26
CA GLU A 725 28.45 42.39 -3.21
C GLU A 725 27.07 42.76 -3.76
N PRO A 726 26.04 41.90 -3.61
CA PRO A 726 24.72 42.17 -4.17
C PRO A 726 23.98 43.28 -3.39
N TYR A 727 23.04 43.95 -4.07
CA TYR A 727 21.99 44.64 -3.33
C TYR A 727 21.03 43.58 -2.75
N ASN A 728 20.20 43.94 -1.77
CA ASN A 728 19.22 42.99 -1.25
C ASN A 728 18.02 42.93 -2.22
N ALA A 729 16.87 43.53 -1.88
CA ALA A 729 15.65 43.38 -2.67
C ALA A 729 15.10 44.70 -3.21
N VAL A 730 14.47 44.62 -4.38
CA VAL A 730 13.40 45.55 -4.79
C VAL A 730 12.08 44.87 -4.47
N ALA A 731 11.31 45.43 -3.54
CA ALA A 731 10.14 44.75 -3.00
C ALA A 731 8.89 45.64 -3.09
N VAL A 732 7.73 45.02 -3.33
CA VAL A 732 6.42 45.68 -3.26
C VAL A 732 5.53 44.89 -2.31
N ILE A 733 4.87 45.58 -1.39
CA ILE A 733 3.96 44.94 -0.43
C ILE A 733 2.60 45.63 -0.40
N ARG A 734 1.55 44.82 -0.60
CA ARG A 734 0.12 45.16 -0.50
C ARG A 734 -0.21 46.56 -1.06
N PRO A 735 0.12 46.83 -2.33
CA PRO A 735 -0.19 48.13 -2.91
C PRO A 735 -1.69 48.36 -2.94
N THR A 736 -2.12 49.60 -2.68
CA THR A 736 -3.53 49.94 -2.46
C THR A 736 -4.44 49.57 -3.65
N ASP A 737 -3.94 49.72 -4.89
CA ASP A 737 -4.65 49.32 -6.11
C ASP A 737 -4.28 47.90 -6.57
N ARG A 738 -3.51 47.17 -5.76
CA ARG A 738 -2.86 45.89 -6.04
C ARG A 738 -1.86 45.90 -7.20
N LYS A 739 -1.76 46.94 -8.02
CA LYS A 739 -1.04 46.87 -9.30
C LYS A 739 0.46 47.03 -9.17
N VAL A 740 1.18 46.10 -9.80
CA VAL A 740 2.61 46.16 -10.05
C VAL A 740 2.85 45.90 -11.53
N ILE A 741 3.46 46.85 -12.23
CA ILE A 741 3.73 46.73 -13.68
C ILE A 741 5.23 46.87 -13.90
N VAL A 742 5.81 45.86 -14.53
CA VAL A 742 7.22 45.79 -14.89
C VAL A 742 7.33 45.39 -16.36
N LYS A 743 7.84 46.28 -17.20
CA LYS A 743 8.00 46.07 -18.65
C LYS A 743 9.39 46.51 -19.09
N HIS A 744 10.03 45.75 -19.99
CA HIS A 744 11.35 46.07 -20.52
C HIS A 744 12.36 46.47 -19.44
N THR A 745 12.41 45.71 -18.34
CA THR A 745 13.29 45.97 -17.20
C THR A 745 14.29 44.81 -17.05
N GLU A 746 15.56 45.13 -16.82
CA GLU A 746 16.62 44.18 -16.48
C GLU A 746 16.98 44.32 -15.00
N PHE A 747 16.88 43.21 -14.25
CA PHE A 747 17.34 43.07 -12.88
C PHE A 747 18.62 42.24 -12.85
N ARG A 748 19.61 42.66 -12.05
CA ARG A 748 20.91 42.00 -11.90
C ARG A 748 21.49 42.19 -10.51
N ASP A 749 22.20 41.19 -9.97
CA ASP A 749 22.92 41.28 -8.69
C ASP A 749 22.03 41.50 -7.44
N GLY A 750 20.75 41.10 -7.49
CA GLY A 750 19.85 41.16 -6.31
C GLY A 750 19.93 39.91 -5.43
N ASP A 751 19.72 40.08 -4.13
CA ASP A 751 19.73 39.04 -3.09
C ASP A 751 18.44 39.12 -2.22
N GLN A 752 18.29 38.24 -1.24
CA GLN A 752 17.17 38.27 -0.32
C GLN A 752 17.22 39.45 0.65
N ALA A 753 16.08 39.85 1.20
CA ALA A 753 15.98 40.93 2.18
C ALA A 753 15.13 40.53 3.39
N HIS A 754 15.54 40.95 4.59
CA HIS A 754 14.67 40.96 5.77
C HIS A 754 14.48 42.40 6.25
N ILE A 755 13.26 42.93 6.13
CA ILE A 755 12.92 44.30 6.53
C ILE A 755 11.48 44.38 7.05
N ASN A 756 11.23 45.20 8.07
CA ASN A 756 9.90 45.37 8.71
C ASN A 756 9.24 44.05 9.14
N GLY A 757 10.08 43.05 9.50
CA GLY A 757 9.66 41.71 9.86
C GLY A 757 9.37 40.79 8.67
N ILE A 758 9.36 41.30 7.44
CA ILE A 758 9.09 40.53 6.22
C ILE A 758 10.40 39.94 5.69
N LEU A 759 10.41 38.64 5.38
CA LEU A 759 11.43 38.03 4.53
C LEU A 759 10.98 38.08 3.08
N PHE A 760 11.77 38.73 2.24
CA PHE A 760 11.71 38.66 0.80
C PHE A 760 12.82 37.72 0.35
N THR A 761 12.45 36.49 -0.02
CA THR A 761 13.37 35.47 -0.54
C THR A 761 13.90 35.84 -1.93
N GLY A 762 13.17 36.71 -2.65
CA GLY A 762 13.55 37.20 -3.97
C GLY A 762 14.25 38.54 -4.03
N GLY A 763 15.24 38.67 -4.94
CA GLY A 763 15.88 39.95 -5.28
C GLY A 763 14.92 40.95 -5.95
N PHE A 764 13.84 40.44 -6.55
CA PHE A 764 12.60 41.18 -6.76
C PHE A 764 11.43 40.42 -6.12
N ALA A 765 10.61 41.11 -5.33
CA ALA A 765 9.50 40.46 -4.63
C ALA A 765 8.22 41.28 -4.64
N VAL A 766 7.07 40.61 -4.77
CA VAL A 766 5.74 41.23 -4.70
C VAL A 766 4.86 40.40 -3.78
N HIS A 767 4.44 40.97 -2.65
CA HIS A 767 3.62 40.27 -1.66
C HIS A 767 2.25 40.95 -1.54
N GLY A 768 1.18 40.25 -1.88
CA GLY A 768 -0.20 40.77 -1.85
C GLY A 768 -0.53 41.80 -2.93
N GLY A 769 0.24 41.83 -4.03
CA GLY A 769 -0.03 42.61 -5.23
C GLY A 769 -0.15 41.72 -6.47
N ASP A 770 -0.76 42.25 -7.52
CA ASP A 770 -0.93 41.63 -8.83
C ASP A 770 0.17 42.15 -9.78
N LEU A 771 0.96 41.23 -10.33
CA LEU A 771 2.17 41.52 -11.10
C LEU A 771 1.95 41.28 -12.59
N GLU A 772 2.06 42.34 -13.38
CA GLU A 772 2.23 42.28 -14.83
C GLU A 772 3.73 42.46 -15.15
N LEU A 773 4.38 41.37 -15.55
CA LEU A 773 5.82 41.31 -15.85
C LEU A 773 6.03 40.88 -17.31
N THR A 774 6.37 41.82 -18.19
CA THR A 774 6.56 41.52 -19.62
C THR A 774 7.89 41.98 -20.18
N ASP A 775 8.42 41.23 -21.15
CA ASP A 775 9.57 41.62 -21.99
C ASP A 775 10.82 42.02 -21.18
N SER A 776 11.03 41.35 -20.05
CA SER A 776 12.01 41.71 -18.99
C SER A 776 13.03 40.60 -18.75
N LYS A 777 14.07 40.88 -17.96
CA LYS A 777 15.17 39.94 -17.70
C LYS A 777 15.62 39.97 -16.24
N PHE A 778 15.97 38.80 -15.72
CA PHE A 778 16.61 38.59 -14.43
C PHE A 778 17.89 37.80 -14.67
N ILE A 779 19.05 38.41 -14.42
CA ILE A 779 20.35 37.86 -14.82
C ILE A 779 21.31 37.95 -13.65
N ASP A 780 22.09 36.90 -13.38
CA ASP A 780 23.14 36.90 -12.35
C ASP A 780 22.59 37.30 -10.95
N MET A 781 21.36 36.89 -10.64
CA MET A 781 20.72 37.12 -9.34
C MET A 781 21.32 36.17 -8.28
N GLN A 782 21.51 36.65 -7.06
CA GLN A 782 22.19 35.93 -5.97
C GLN A 782 21.23 35.38 -4.89
N SER A 783 19.98 35.83 -4.93
CA SER A 783 18.90 35.45 -4.01
C SER A 783 18.52 33.97 -4.06
N GLU A 784 17.76 33.52 -3.05
CA GLU A 784 17.06 32.23 -3.09
C GLU A 784 16.13 32.18 -4.30
N ASP A 785 15.32 33.23 -4.53
CA ASP A 785 14.47 33.35 -5.71
C ASP A 785 14.93 34.54 -6.58
N CYS A 786 14.95 34.49 -7.92
CA CYS A 786 15.09 35.75 -8.67
C CYS A 786 13.84 36.64 -8.48
N LEU A 787 12.67 36.02 -8.59
CA LEU A 787 11.36 36.62 -8.37
C LEU A 787 10.57 35.82 -7.35
N ASN A 788 10.07 36.50 -6.32
CA ASN A 788 9.18 35.91 -5.33
C ASN A 788 7.80 36.62 -5.32
N LEU A 789 6.73 35.91 -5.68
CA LEU A 789 5.35 36.42 -5.63
C LEU A 789 4.52 35.63 -4.62
N LYS A 790 3.87 36.33 -3.69
CA LYS A 790 2.96 35.71 -2.70
C LYS A 790 1.57 36.35 -2.73
N TYR A 791 0.52 35.54 -2.73
CA TYR A 791 -0.89 35.99 -2.65
C TYR A 791 -1.31 36.99 -3.75
N GLY A 792 -0.78 36.82 -4.96
CA GLY A 792 -0.97 37.71 -6.10
C GLY A 792 -1.54 37.01 -7.34
N HIS A 793 -2.09 37.80 -8.25
CA HIS A 793 -2.32 37.37 -9.63
C HIS A 793 -1.13 37.74 -10.52
N ILE A 794 -0.62 36.81 -11.32
CA ILE A 794 0.52 37.04 -12.22
C ILE A 794 0.11 37.02 -13.69
N LEU A 795 0.65 37.96 -14.46
CA LEU A 795 0.76 37.90 -15.92
C LEU A 795 2.24 38.05 -16.25
N MET A 796 2.92 36.93 -16.51
CA MET A 796 4.33 36.91 -16.89
C MET A 796 4.47 36.51 -18.36
N GLU A 797 5.05 37.37 -19.19
CA GLU A 797 5.20 37.10 -20.63
C GLU A 797 6.57 37.53 -21.19
N ASN A 798 7.19 36.67 -22.01
CA ASN A 798 8.46 36.98 -22.69
C ASN A 798 9.59 37.38 -21.73
N VAL A 799 9.73 36.67 -20.60
CA VAL A 799 10.75 36.97 -19.58
C VAL A 799 11.89 35.96 -19.65
N LEU A 800 13.12 36.44 -19.46
CA LEU A 800 14.32 35.61 -19.34
C LEU A 800 14.81 35.59 -17.89
N PHE A 801 15.02 34.39 -17.35
CA PHE A 801 15.75 34.13 -16.11
C PHE A 801 17.03 33.35 -16.45
N GLU A 802 18.19 33.91 -16.12
CA GLU A 802 19.49 33.29 -16.44
C GLU A 802 20.52 33.46 -15.31
N ASN A 803 21.22 32.38 -14.98
CA ASN A 803 22.30 32.33 -13.97
C ASN A 803 21.84 32.81 -12.57
N SER A 804 20.90 32.11 -11.94
CA SER A 804 20.43 32.41 -10.58
C SER A 804 21.29 31.74 -9.50
N GLY A 805 21.21 32.22 -8.25
CA GLY A 805 21.84 31.61 -7.07
C GLY A 805 21.17 30.29 -6.65
N ALA A 806 19.83 30.25 -6.66
CA ALA A 806 19.02 29.05 -6.49
C ALA A 806 17.80 29.10 -7.44
N ASP A 807 16.57 29.18 -6.91
CA ASP A 807 15.32 29.18 -7.66
C ASP A 807 15.20 30.46 -8.51
N GLN A 808 14.62 30.32 -9.70
CA GLN A 808 14.41 31.48 -10.58
C GLN A 808 13.10 32.19 -10.24
N VAL A 809 12.01 31.45 -10.06
CA VAL A 809 10.71 32.02 -9.71
C VAL A 809 10.03 31.15 -8.66
N ASP A 810 9.60 31.78 -7.58
CA ASP A 810 8.73 31.17 -6.55
C ASP A 810 7.36 31.85 -6.53
N LEU A 811 6.31 31.03 -6.72
CA LEU A 811 4.91 31.44 -6.73
C LEU A 811 4.13 30.75 -5.60
N ASP A 812 3.95 31.48 -4.50
CA ASP A 812 3.21 31.05 -3.32
C ASP A 812 1.76 31.53 -3.33
N PHE A 813 0.82 30.59 -3.38
CA PHE A 813 -0.63 30.84 -3.34
C PHE A 813 -1.08 31.83 -4.42
N CYS A 814 -0.48 31.73 -5.61
CA CYS A 814 -0.72 32.62 -6.73
C CYS A 814 -1.70 32.02 -7.75
N THR A 815 -2.24 32.90 -8.59
CA THR A 815 -3.06 32.56 -9.76
C THR A 815 -2.56 33.32 -10.98
N GLY A 816 -2.91 32.89 -12.20
CA GLY A 816 -2.65 33.66 -13.42
C GLY A 816 -1.92 32.89 -14.51
N ILE A 817 -1.09 33.59 -15.28
CA ILE A 817 -0.50 33.11 -16.53
C ILE A 817 1.01 33.36 -16.54
N VAL A 818 1.78 32.33 -16.89
CA VAL A 818 3.20 32.40 -17.25
C VAL A 818 3.33 31.91 -18.69
N ARG A 819 3.79 32.77 -19.60
CA ARG A 819 3.81 32.48 -21.04
C ARG A 819 5.12 32.88 -21.70
N ASN A 820 5.62 32.05 -22.63
CA ASN A 820 6.77 32.39 -23.49
C ASN A 820 8.04 32.80 -22.72
N CYS A 821 8.23 32.27 -21.52
CA CYS A 821 9.38 32.60 -20.68
C CYS A 821 10.50 31.57 -20.86
N THR A 822 11.74 32.01 -20.65
CA THR A 822 12.93 31.16 -20.68
C THR A 822 13.59 31.14 -19.31
N PHE A 823 13.78 29.94 -18.79
CA PHE A 823 14.44 29.63 -17.53
C PHE A 823 15.69 28.82 -17.86
N ARG A 824 16.87 29.37 -17.60
CA ARG A 824 18.11 28.70 -17.98
C ARG A 824 19.20 28.86 -16.94
N LYS A 825 19.93 27.78 -16.63
CA LYS A 825 21.10 27.75 -15.72
C LYS A 825 20.79 28.34 -14.35
N SER A 826 20.53 27.47 -13.39
CA SER A 826 20.38 27.83 -11.97
C SER A 826 21.61 27.43 -11.16
N GLY A 827 21.75 28.00 -9.97
CA GLY A 827 22.74 27.61 -8.97
C GLY A 827 22.31 26.36 -8.21
N PHE A 828 22.88 26.07 -7.04
CA PHE A 828 22.61 24.79 -6.34
C PHE A 828 21.16 24.67 -5.86
N ASN A 829 20.52 23.51 -6.08
CA ASN A 829 19.13 23.24 -5.70
C ASN A 829 18.17 24.32 -6.26
N GLY A 830 18.40 24.73 -7.51
CA GLY A 830 17.68 25.83 -8.12
C GLY A 830 16.65 25.35 -9.13
N ASP A 831 15.39 25.50 -8.78
CA ASP A 831 14.24 25.23 -9.64
C ASP A 831 14.03 26.37 -10.65
N GLY A 832 13.51 26.07 -11.84
CA GLY A 832 13.12 27.09 -12.80
C GLY A 832 11.87 27.84 -12.34
N LEU A 833 10.87 27.08 -11.91
CA LEU A 833 9.63 27.61 -11.36
C LEU A 833 9.16 26.71 -10.21
N ASP A 834 9.20 27.21 -8.97
CA ASP A 834 8.57 26.57 -7.82
C ASP A 834 7.17 27.15 -7.59
N VAL A 835 6.22 26.26 -7.31
CA VAL A 835 4.81 26.58 -7.22
C VAL A 835 4.20 25.88 -6.01
N SER A 836 3.63 26.66 -5.10
CA SER A 836 3.07 26.18 -3.83
C SER A 836 1.65 26.72 -3.65
N GLY A 837 0.68 25.84 -3.35
CA GLY A 837 -0.73 26.21 -3.13
C GLY A 837 -1.47 26.87 -4.32
N ALA A 838 -1.00 26.73 -5.56
CA ALA A 838 -1.59 27.36 -6.73
C ALA A 838 -2.65 26.48 -7.41
N ARG A 839 -3.91 26.94 -7.48
CA ARG A 839 -5.02 26.18 -8.09
C ARG A 839 -5.40 26.61 -9.51
N ASP A 840 -5.16 27.88 -9.84
CA ASP A 840 -5.56 28.48 -11.12
C ASP A 840 -4.36 29.15 -11.80
N LEU A 841 -3.34 28.35 -12.13
CA LEU A 841 -2.11 28.81 -12.80
C LEU A 841 -1.94 28.09 -14.14
N VAL A 842 -1.75 28.86 -15.22
CA VAL A 842 -1.47 28.34 -16.56
C VAL A 842 -0.05 28.70 -16.97
N ILE A 843 0.74 27.70 -17.33
CA ILE A 843 2.13 27.84 -17.79
C ILE A 843 2.19 27.37 -19.24
N SER A 844 2.58 28.23 -20.18
CA SER A 844 2.52 27.90 -21.60
C SER A 844 3.67 28.42 -22.45
N GLY A 845 4.15 27.61 -23.39
CA GLY A 845 5.20 28.05 -24.33
C GLY A 845 6.55 28.36 -23.68
N CYS A 846 6.80 27.87 -22.46
CA CYS A 846 8.01 28.17 -21.71
C CYS A 846 9.13 27.14 -21.99
N THR A 847 10.38 27.58 -21.86
CA THR A 847 11.58 26.72 -21.96
C THR A 847 12.31 26.68 -20.64
N PHE A 848 12.62 25.48 -20.15
CA PHE A 848 13.36 25.18 -18.92
C PHE A 848 14.61 24.38 -19.28
N GLU A 849 15.79 24.98 -19.13
CA GLU A 849 17.02 24.46 -19.70
C GLU A 849 18.21 24.47 -18.71
N ASN A 850 18.85 23.31 -18.54
CA ASN A 850 20.06 23.14 -17.73
C ASN A 850 19.90 23.67 -16.29
N LEU A 851 18.76 23.38 -15.66
CA LEU A 851 18.52 23.67 -14.25
C LEU A 851 19.12 22.53 -13.40
N THR A 852 19.74 22.90 -12.28
CA THR A 852 20.45 21.95 -11.40
C THR A 852 19.51 21.09 -10.55
N ASP A 853 18.24 21.47 -10.49
CA ASP A 853 17.19 20.74 -9.80
C ASP A 853 15.97 20.59 -10.74
N LYS A 854 14.79 21.15 -10.42
CA LYS A 854 13.57 20.90 -11.22
C LYS A 854 13.34 22.00 -12.26
N GLY A 855 12.85 21.60 -13.44
CA GLY A 855 12.25 22.54 -14.39
C GLY A 855 11.06 23.26 -13.77
N ILE A 856 10.06 22.48 -13.35
CA ILE A 856 8.94 22.98 -12.54
C ILE A 856 8.78 22.08 -11.31
N SER A 857 8.78 22.71 -10.15
CA SER A 857 8.40 22.11 -8.87
C SER A 857 6.95 22.44 -8.54
N VAL A 858 6.13 21.43 -8.23
CA VAL A 858 4.69 21.62 -7.97
C VAL A 858 4.35 21.04 -6.60
N GLY A 859 4.20 21.87 -5.58
CA GLY A 859 3.97 21.46 -4.20
C GLY A 859 2.61 21.84 -3.62
N GLU A 860 2.39 21.45 -2.36
CA GLU A 860 1.32 21.92 -1.46
C GLU A 860 -0.08 21.97 -2.09
N ASN A 861 -0.54 20.86 -2.67
CA ASN A 861 -1.86 20.73 -3.29
C ASN A 861 -2.10 21.73 -4.45
N SER A 862 -1.07 22.00 -5.25
CA SER A 862 -1.17 22.79 -6.49
C SER A 862 -1.70 21.98 -7.68
N HIS A 863 -2.44 22.63 -8.58
CA HIS A 863 -3.08 22.03 -9.76
C HIS A 863 -2.83 22.85 -11.06
N PRO A 864 -1.57 23.16 -11.42
CA PRO A 864 -1.30 23.98 -12.59
C PRO A 864 -1.59 23.24 -13.90
N VAL A 865 -1.92 24.00 -14.95
CA VAL A 865 -2.02 23.52 -16.33
C VAL A 865 -0.76 23.96 -17.08
N ILE A 866 0.02 23.00 -17.57
CA ILE A 866 1.33 23.22 -18.22
C ILE A 866 1.21 22.75 -19.68
N VAL A 867 1.39 23.63 -20.65
CA VAL A 867 1.10 23.31 -22.06
C VAL A 867 2.17 23.85 -23.01
N ASN A 868 2.57 23.07 -24.01
CA ASN A 868 3.55 23.50 -25.02
C ASN A 868 4.89 23.95 -24.41
N CYS A 869 5.34 23.31 -23.33
CA CYS A 869 6.60 23.63 -22.67
C CYS A 869 7.73 22.68 -23.08
N LEU A 870 8.97 23.15 -22.92
CA LEU A 870 10.18 22.43 -23.29
C LEU A 870 11.11 22.31 -22.08
N PHE A 871 11.52 21.08 -21.75
CA PHE A 871 12.37 20.74 -20.60
C PHE A 871 13.65 20.06 -21.08
N ILE A 872 14.79 20.74 -21.02
CA ILE A 872 16.06 20.27 -21.59
C ILE A 872 17.14 20.18 -20.52
N GLY A 873 17.74 19.01 -20.35
CA GLY A 873 18.97 18.87 -19.56
C GLY A 873 18.85 19.23 -18.08
N ASN A 874 17.66 19.17 -17.50
CA ASN A 874 17.43 19.44 -16.08
C ASN A 874 17.69 18.19 -15.23
N ASP A 875 17.89 18.34 -13.92
CA ASP A 875 17.93 17.19 -13.02
C ASP A 875 16.56 16.50 -12.97
N ILE A 876 15.49 17.27 -12.78
CA ILE A 876 14.11 16.79 -12.91
C ILE A 876 13.33 17.69 -13.88
N GLY A 877 12.56 17.13 -14.81
CA GLY A 877 11.69 17.91 -15.70
C GLY A 877 10.54 18.58 -14.95
N VAL A 878 9.58 17.79 -14.49
CA VAL A 878 8.45 18.25 -13.65
C VAL A 878 8.36 17.37 -12.40
N ALA A 879 8.23 18.00 -11.23
CA ALA A 879 8.15 17.28 -9.95
C ALA A 879 6.86 17.59 -9.16
N PRO A 880 5.82 16.75 -9.29
CA PRO A 880 4.64 16.82 -8.43
C PRO A 880 4.94 16.37 -7.00
N LYS A 881 4.59 17.18 -6.01
CA LYS A 881 4.75 16.93 -4.57
C LYS A 881 3.48 17.18 -3.76
N ASP A 882 3.33 16.52 -2.62
CA ASP A 882 2.46 16.98 -1.53
C ASP A 882 0.98 17.20 -1.91
N LEU A 883 0.28 16.15 -2.36
CA LEU A 883 -1.10 16.16 -2.90
C LEU A 883 -1.32 16.98 -4.19
N SER A 884 -0.27 17.52 -4.82
CA SER A 884 -0.42 18.22 -6.09
C SER A 884 -0.82 17.31 -7.25
N HIS A 885 -1.35 17.94 -8.30
CA HIS A 885 -1.79 17.31 -9.53
C HIS A 885 -1.59 18.24 -10.73
N PRO A 886 -0.36 18.40 -11.25
CA PRO A 886 -0.15 19.12 -12.50
C PRO A 886 -0.78 18.35 -13.68
N ARG A 887 -1.32 19.13 -14.61
CA ARG A 887 -1.86 18.65 -15.88
C ARG A 887 -1.00 19.18 -17.01
N VAL A 888 -0.22 18.29 -17.62
CA VAL A 888 0.81 18.62 -18.60
C VAL A 888 0.38 18.12 -19.98
N ALA A 889 0.34 19.02 -20.96
CA ALA A 889 -0.02 18.67 -22.34
C ALA A 889 1.00 19.16 -23.35
N ASN A 890 1.14 18.45 -24.48
CA ASN A 890 1.85 18.90 -25.67
C ASN A 890 3.29 19.37 -25.37
N SER A 891 3.95 18.77 -24.37
CA SER A 891 5.23 19.23 -23.84
C SER A 891 6.34 18.23 -24.11
N THR A 892 7.58 18.72 -24.22
CA THR A 892 8.72 17.93 -24.67
C THR A 892 9.81 17.89 -23.60
N PHE A 893 10.28 16.69 -23.25
CA PHE A 893 11.28 16.39 -22.23
C PHE A 893 12.51 15.75 -22.86
N ILE A 894 13.66 16.43 -22.79
CA ILE A 894 14.87 16.06 -23.52
C ILE A 894 16.08 16.00 -22.59
N GLY A 895 16.72 14.83 -22.51
CA GLY A 895 18.02 14.70 -21.86
C GLY A 895 18.05 15.07 -20.37
N ASN A 896 16.90 15.03 -19.68
CA ASN A 896 16.84 15.27 -18.23
C ASN A 896 17.35 14.02 -17.48
N ARG A 897 17.91 14.16 -16.27
CA ARG A 897 18.21 12.98 -15.44
C ARG A 897 16.92 12.23 -15.13
N LEU A 898 15.88 12.92 -14.71
CA LEU A 898 14.55 12.36 -14.48
C LEU A 898 13.47 13.21 -15.17
N ALA A 899 12.62 12.63 -16.02
CA ALA A 899 11.57 13.42 -16.66
C ALA A 899 10.46 13.82 -15.66
N ILE A 900 9.98 12.88 -14.85
CA ILE A 900 8.89 13.09 -13.87
C ILE A 900 9.28 12.52 -12.50
N GLY A 901 9.29 13.35 -11.46
CA GLY A 901 9.55 12.92 -10.08
C GLY A 901 8.37 13.16 -9.16
N ALA A 902 7.65 12.12 -8.75
CA ALA A 902 6.43 12.22 -7.95
C ALA A 902 6.63 11.69 -6.53
N TYR A 903 6.52 12.56 -5.53
CA TYR A 903 6.79 12.15 -4.15
C TYR A 903 6.09 13.01 -3.10
N ARG A 904 6.00 12.51 -1.87
CA ARG A 904 5.63 13.32 -0.70
C ARG A 904 6.90 13.91 -0.09
N LYS A 905 7.10 15.23 -0.22
CA LYS A 905 8.18 15.98 0.43
C LYS A 905 7.82 16.33 1.88
N LYS A 906 6.57 16.69 2.13
CA LYS A 906 6.08 17.18 3.41
C LYS A 906 5.05 16.20 4.03
N PRO A 907 5.29 15.63 5.23
CA PRO A 907 4.49 14.55 5.81
C PRO A 907 3.02 14.89 6.13
N MET A 908 2.66 16.17 6.31
CA MET A 908 1.26 16.58 6.49
C MET A 908 0.43 16.41 5.20
N PHE A 909 1.11 16.29 4.05
CA PHE A 909 0.47 15.98 2.78
C PHE A 909 0.50 14.47 2.50
N GLY A 910 -0.22 14.04 1.48
CA GLY A 910 -0.08 12.72 0.87
C GLY A 910 0.85 12.77 -0.34
N GLY A 911 1.01 11.63 -1.00
CA GLY A 911 1.72 11.58 -2.28
C GLY A 911 1.00 12.37 -3.37
N SER A 912 1.75 12.73 -4.39
CA SER A 912 1.26 13.51 -5.52
C SER A 912 0.65 12.63 -6.60
N SER A 913 0.09 13.27 -7.62
CA SER A 913 -0.46 12.65 -8.81
C SER A 913 -0.24 13.57 -10.01
N GLY A 914 -0.62 13.18 -11.21
CA GLY A 914 -0.52 14.06 -12.37
C GLY A 914 -0.98 13.41 -13.66
N GLU A 915 -1.28 14.23 -14.66
CA GLU A 915 -1.65 13.78 -16.01
C GLU A 915 -0.70 14.40 -17.04
N PHE A 916 -0.10 13.55 -17.87
CA PHE A 916 0.80 13.93 -18.96
C PHE A 916 0.25 13.37 -20.26
N VAL A 917 -0.15 14.27 -21.16
CA VAL A 917 -0.83 13.92 -22.43
C VAL A 917 -0.10 14.54 -23.61
N ASN A 918 -0.03 13.83 -24.73
CA ASN A 918 0.63 14.35 -25.94
C ASN A 918 2.09 14.78 -25.71
N CYS A 919 2.77 14.16 -24.75
CA CYS A 919 4.13 14.51 -24.40
C CYS A 919 5.15 13.71 -25.20
N VAL A 920 6.32 14.30 -25.41
CA VAL A 920 7.46 13.68 -26.10
C VAL A 920 8.60 13.52 -25.09
N PHE A 921 9.05 12.28 -24.86
CA PHE A 921 10.16 11.97 -23.97
C PHE A 921 11.34 11.40 -24.75
N SER A 922 12.44 12.14 -24.83
CA SER A 922 13.63 11.70 -25.58
C SER A 922 14.92 11.88 -24.79
N GLY A 923 15.73 10.82 -24.70
CA GLY A 923 17.08 10.87 -24.15
C GLY A 923 17.18 11.10 -22.65
N ASN A 924 16.06 11.11 -21.91
CA ASN A 924 16.07 11.24 -20.46
C ASN A 924 16.70 9.99 -19.81
N GLU A 925 17.47 10.13 -18.73
CA GLU A 925 18.10 8.97 -18.07
C GLU A 925 17.05 8.03 -17.47
N GLU A 926 16.11 8.61 -16.71
CA GLU A 926 14.93 7.96 -16.15
C GLU A 926 13.64 8.72 -16.54
N MET A 927 12.54 7.99 -16.68
CA MET A 927 11.27 8.58 -17.13
C MET A 927 10.38 9.00 -15.96
N ILE A 928 10.13 8.08 -15.03
CA ILE A 928 9.27 8.33 -13.87
C ILE A 928 9.88 7.66 -12.63
N GLU A 929 10.02 8.44 -11.56
CA GLU A 929 10.32 7.96 -10.22
C GLU A 929 9.15 8.35 -9.30
N GLU A 930 8.59 7.36 -8.61
CA GLU A 930 7.46 7.57 -7.70
C GLU A 930 7.79 7.01 -6.31
N ASP A 931 7.56 7.82 -5.27
CA ASP A 931 7.60 7.31 -3.91
C ASP A 931 6.38 6.42 -3.62
N TYR A 932 6.41 5.77 -2.44
CA TYR A 932 5.33 4.88 -2.03
C TYR A 932 3.93 5.54 -2.07
N PHE A 933 3.85 6.83 -1.74
CA PHE A 933 2.58 7.54 -1.63
C PHE A 933 2.05 8.00 -2.99
N SER A 934 2.91 8.12 -3.99
CA SER A 934 2.60 8.68 -5.31
C SER A 934 2.51 7.58 -6.39
N LYS A 935 2.99 6.37 -6.07
CA LYS A 935 3.07 5.23 -6.98
C LYS A 935 1.77 4.94 -7.73
N GLY A 936 1.85 4.89 -9.06
CA GLY A 936 0.74 4.60 -9.97
C GLY A 936 -0.28 5.75 -10.09
N LYS A 937 0.05 6.95 -9.61
CA LYS A 937 -0.82 8.13 -9.69
C LYS A 937 -0.38 9.12 -10.76
N ILE A 938 0.79 8.92 -11.36
CA ILE A 938 1.18 9.60 -12.60
C ILE A 938 0.59 8.84 -13.79
N LYS A 939 -0.27 9.53 -14.54
CA LYS A 939 -0.85 8.98 -15.78
C LYS A 939 -0.15 9.62 -16.97
N VAL A 940 0.42 8.78 -17.82
CA VAL A 940 1.00 9.19 -19.11
C VAL A 940 0.28 8.46 -20.23
N TYR A 941 -0.27 9.20 -21.20
CA TYR A 941 -1.05 8.63 -22.30
C TYR A 941 -1.00 9.50 -23.56
N SER A 942 -1.32 8.92 -24.72
CA SER A 942 -1.20 9.58 -26.03
C SER A 942 0.16 10.28 -26.22
N SER A 943 1.20 9.70 -25.65
CA SER A 943 2.55 10.26 -25.57
C SER A 943 3.52 9.31 -26.25
N VAL A 944 4.72 9.81 -26.55
CA VAL A 944 5.77 9.07 -27.23
C VAL A 944 7.05 9.10 -26.41
N SER A 945 7.72 7.95 -26.31
CA SER A 945 8.95 7.81 -25.53
C SER A 945 9.93 6.86 -26.19
N ASP A 946 11.23 7.16 -26.08
CA ASP A 946 12.31 6.27 -26.51
C ASP A 946 12.68 5.20 -25.47
N LYS A 947 12.15 5.31 -24.24
CA LYS A 947 12.22 4.28 -23.18
C LYS A 947 10.82 3.85 -22.71
N PRO A 948 10.66 2.64 -22.13
CA PRO A 948 9.38 2.21 -21.59
C PRO A 948 8.87 3.14 -20.48
N ILE A 949 7.59 3.49 -20.56
CA ILE A 949 6.84 4.20 -19.52
C ILE A 949 5.54 3.42 -19.28
N PRO A 950 5.11 3.16 -18.04
CA PRO A 950 3.82 2.53 -17.77
C PRO A 950 2.64 3.36 -18.30
N GLY A 951 1.88 2.86 -19.28
CA GLY A 951 0.73 3.56 -19.88
C GLY A 951 0.47 3.21 -21.35
N GLN A 952 -0.60 3.76 -21.94
CA GLN A 952 -0.87 3.68 -23.40
C GLN A 952 0.04 4.66 -24.15
N ILE A 953 1.29 4.25 -24.37
CA ILE A 953 2.35 5.08 -24.95
C ILE A 953 2.92 4.35 -26.15
N GLU A 954 3.12 5.07 -27.25
CA GLU A 954 3.87 4.54 -28.39
C GLU A 954 5.36 4.52 -28.04
N GLN A 955 5.96 3.33 -27.97
CA GLN A 955 7.40 3.20 -27.82
C GLN A 955 8.07 3.32 -29.19
N ALA A 956 8.90 4.34 -29.37
CA ALA A 956 9.67 4.54 -30.59
C ALA A 956 11.13 4.12 -30.38
N THR A 957 11.74 3.42 -31.34
CA THR A 957 13.16 3.05 -31.29
C THR A 957 14.10 4.26 -31.40
N ALA A 958 13.64 5.34 -32.02
CA ALA A 958 14.29 6.64 -32.04
C ALA A 958 13.25 7.74 -32.29
N ILE A 959 13.34 8.86 -31.55
CA ILE A 959 12.54 10.06 -31.80
C ILE A 959 13.41 11.02 -32.62
N GLU A 960 12.99 11.31 -33.84
CA GLU A 960 13.73 12.19 -34.75
C GLU A 960 13.23 13.63 -34.63
N PHE A 961 14.15 14.57 -34.42
CA PHE A 961 13.86 15.99 -34.42
C PHE A 961 14.41 16.67 -35.69
N ALA A 962 13.59 17.49 -36.34
CA ALA A 962 14.01 18.39 -37.41
C ALA A 962 14.82 19.55 -36.82
N GLY A 963 16.13 19.55 -37.09
CA GLY A 963 17.02 20.66 -36.72
C GLY A 963 17.65 20.55 -35.33
N ALA A 964 17.82 19.33 -34.78
CA ALA A 964 18.52 19.08 -33.51
C ALA A 964 19.90 19.77 -33.45
N GLU A 965 20.60 19.88 -34.59
CA GLU A 965 21.89 20.57 -34.72
C GLU A 965 21.85 22.10 -34.52
N ARG A 966 20.65 22.68 -34.36
CA ARG A 966 20.43 24.12 -34.11
C ARG A 966 19.51 24.37 -32.90
N ASN A 967 19.43 23.43 -31.96
CA ASN A 967 18.47 23.45 -30.84
C ASN A 967 17.00 23.49 -31.31
N GLY A 968 16.71 22.92 -32.49
CA GLY A 968 15.35 22.73 -32.98
C GLY A 968 14.81 21.38 -32.50
N TYR A 969 13.78 21.41 -31.67
CA TYR A 969 13.12 20.22 -31.11
C TYR A 969 11.74 19.96 -31.72
N LEU A 970 11.58 20.34 -32.99
CA LEU A 970 10.41 19.99 -33.77
C LEU A 970 10.51 18.52 -34.19
N LEU A 971 9.45 17.73 -34.01
CA LEU A 971 9.44 16.35 -34.52
C LEU A 971 9.64 16.34 -36.05
N ALA A 972 10.42 15.39 -36.56
CA ALA A 972 10.61 15.19 -37.98
C ALA A 972 9.24 14.99 -38.67
N PRO A 973 9.00 15.55 -39.88
CA PRO A 973 7.66 15.65 -40.46
C PRO A 973 6.87 14.34 -40.54
N LEU A 974 7.53 13.24 -40.93
CA LEU A 974 6.90 11.92 -41.03
C LEU A 974 6.52 11.36 -39.66
N PHE A 975 7.39 11.55 -38.67
CA PHE A 975 7.14 11.12 -37.29
C PHE A 975 6.02 11.95 -36.65
N GLY A 976 6.06 13.27 -36.82
CA GLY A 976 5.05 14.19 -36.32
C GLY A 976 3.66 13.94 -36.91
N GLN A 977 3.56 13.60 -38.20
CA GLN A 977 2.27 13.24 -38.83
C GLN A 977 1.65 11.98 -38.23
N ARG A 978 2.48 10.96 -37.93
CA ARG A 978 2.02 9.73 -37.30
C ARG A 978 1.54 9.98 -35.88
N PHE A 979 2.35 10.68 -35.08
CA PHE A 979 2.01 11.00 -33.70
C PHE A 979 0.75 11.88 -33.59
N ALA A 980 0.56 12.81 -34.54
CA ALA A 980 -0.63 13.67 -34.58
C ALA A 980 -1.96 12.90 -34.69
N ALA A 981 -1.96 11.68 -35.26
CA ALA A 981 -3.15 10.85 -35.38
C ALA A 981 -3.58 10.20 -34.05
N GLU A 982 -2.71 10.17 -33.04
CA GLU A 982 -2.91 9.49 -31.75
C GLU A 982 -3.09 10.45 -30.56
N LEU A 983 -3.14 11.76 -30.85
CA LEU A 983 -3.31 12.81 -29.84
C LEU A 983 -4.67 12.71 -29.15
N ALA A 984 -4.66 12.93 -27.83
CA ALA A 984 -5.86 13.04 -27.01
C ALA A 984 -6.09 14.49 -26.58
N TYR A 985 -7.36 14.87 -26.45
CA TYR A 985 -7.78 16.21 -26.03
C TYR A 985 -8.67 16.09 -24.79
N PRO A 986 -8.08 15.96 -23.59
CA PRO A 986 -8.85 15.83 -22.38
C PRO A 986 -9.66 17.09 -22.08
N GLU A 987 -10.74 16.95 -21.31
CA GLU A 987 -11.66 18.06 -20.99
C GLU A 987 -10.96 19.22 -20.30
N TRP A 988 -9.93 18.93 -19.50
CA TRP A 988 -9.16 19.94 -18.76
C TRP A 988 -8.23 20.78 -19.63
N LEU A 989 -7.92 20.35 -20.86
CA LEU A 989 -7.06 21.10 -21.77
C LEU A 989 -7.83 22.32 -22.28
N PRO A 990 -7.34 23.56 -22.10
CA PRO A 990 -8.05 24.75 -22.59
C PRO A 990 -8.29 24.69 -24.11
N GLU A 991 -9.44 25.19 -24.56
CA GLU A 991 -9.87 25.12 -25.98
C GLU A 991 -8.89 25.80 -26.95
N GLU A 992 -8.22 26.86 -26.49
CA GLU A 992 -7.17 27.56 -27.26
C GLU A 992 -5.95 26.69 -27.58
N PHE A 993 -5.79 25.56 -26.89
CA PHE A 993 -4.72 24.58 -27.15
C PHE A 993 -5.22 23.31 -27.86
N LYS A 994 -6.50 23.24 -28.26
CA LYS A 994 -7.08 22.14 -29.04
C LYS A 994 -7.02 22.43 -30.56
N PRO A 995 -7.02 21.40 -31.44
CA PRO A 995 -6.71 21.56 -32.87
C PRO A 995 -7.74 22.36 -33.66
N GLN A 996 -8.95 22.57 -33.13
CA GLN A 996 -9.94 23.44 -33.77
C GLN A 996 -9.49 24.92 -33.81
N ALA A 997 -8.43 25.28 -33.06
CA ALA A 997 -7.75 26.58 -33.13
C ALA A 997 -6.47 26.59 -34.01
N LEU A 998 -5.99 25.44 -34.50
CA LEU A 998 -4.73 25.30 -35.27
C LEU A 998 -4.98 24.58 -36.60
N ALA A 999 -5.38 25.33 -37.63
CA ALA A 999 -5.57 24.80 -38.98
C ALA A 999 -4.22 24.60 -39.71
N ALA A 1000 -3.55 23.45 -39.53
CA ALA A 1000 -2.71 22.79 -40.54
C ALA A 1000 -2.13 21.45 -40.02
N PRO A 1001 -2.09 20.37 -40.84
CA PRO A 1001 -1.41 19.13 -40.49
C PRO A 1001 0.11 19.28 -40.67
N GLY A 1002 0.83 19.12 -39.56
CA GLY A 1002 2.26 19.33 -39.44
C GLY A 1002 2.53 20.70 -38.82
N ILE A 1003 3.31 20.73 -37.74
CA ILE A 1003 3.72 21.86 -36.88
C ILE A 1003 3.13 21.70 -35.45
N PHE A 1004 3.96 21.26 -34.48
CA PHE A 1004 3.92 21.88 -33.15
C PHE A 1004 4.74 23.16 -33.32
N PRO A 1005 4.14 24.35 -33.46
CA PRO A 1005 4.93 25.55 -33.68
C PRO A 1005 5.53 25.91 -32.34
N ASN A 1006 6.85 25.91 -32.29
CA ASN A 1006 7.57 27.01 -31.65
C ASN A 1006 6.79 28.28 -31.94
N ILE A 1007 6.39 28.99 -30.90
CA ILE A 1007 6.01 30.39 -31.05
C ILE A 1007 7.19 31.07 -31.76
N PRO A 1008 6.96 31.75 -32.90
CA PRO A 1008 8.02 32.19 -33.77
C PRO A 1008 8.93 33.17 -33.03
N VAL A 1009 10.21 32.79 -32.90
CA VAL A 1009 11.31 33.76 -32.76
C VAL A 1009 11.21 34.67 -33.99
N ARG A 1010 10.75 35.90 -33.80
CA ARG A 1010 10.92 36.95 -34.81
C ARG A 1010 12.43 37.08 -35.07
N ARG A 1011 12.82 36.75 -36.30
CA ARG A 1011 14.01 37.33 -36.93
C ARG A 1011 13.83 38.84 -36.91
N GLU A 1012 14.62 39.53 -36.10
CA GLU A 1012 15.21 40.85 -36.40
C GLU A 1012 16.15 41.27 -35.27
N ILE A 1013 17.35 40.68 -35.23
CA ILE A 1013 18.57 41.43 -34.90
C ILE A 1013 19.64 40.91 -35.87
N ALA A 1014 19.71 41.57 -37.01
CA ALA A 1014 20.87 41.57 -37.89
C ALA A 1014 21.02 42.99 -38.47
N GLN A 1015 21.49 43.91 -37.62
CA GLN A 1015 22.49 44.94 -37.94
C GLN A 1015 22.90 45.66 -36.65
#